data_AF-A0AAX1J900-F1
#
_entry.id   AF-A0AAX1J900-F1
#
_cell.length_a   1.000
_cell.length_b   1.000
_cell.length_c   1.000
_cell.angle_alpha   90.00
_cell.angle_beta   90.00
_cell.angle_gamma   90.00
#
_symmetry.space_group_name_H-M   'P 1'
#
loop_
_entity.id
_entity.type
_entity.pdbx_description
1 polymer ?
#
loop_
_entity_poly.entity_id
_entity_poly.type
_entity_poly.pdbx_seq_one_letter_code
_entity_poly.pdbx_strand_id
1 'polypeptide(L)'
;MASAAQQRVKLTNADKVLYPATGTTKQDIFDYYTSIAEVMVPHIAGRAATRKRWPNGVDGLSFFEKQLASSAPDWLPRASVTHKSGTTTYPIIDSEAGLAWIAQQAALEVHVPQWRFVAEWTRKGAEELKPGPATRLVFDLDPGEGVTMAQLCQVAHAVRDLITDIGLTTYPLTSGSKGLHLYTPLEEPVSSAGATVLAKRVAQQLEKAMPKLVTSTMTKSLRAGKIFLDWSQNNGAKTTIAPYSLRGREHPTVAAPRTWEELEDPELRHLRYDEVLERVARDGDLLAALDVDAPVPDRLTTYRSMRDASKTPEPVPGTKPAVGQNNTFVIQEHHARRLHYDFRLERDGVLVSWAVPKNLPESTSVNHLAVHTEDHPLEYASFEGNIPKGEYGAGKVIIWDAGTYEAEKFLDDEVIVTLHGNRISGRYALIQTKGNQWLAHRMKDQKVFEFDSLAPMFASHGSVAGLKSGQWAFEGKWDGYRLLVDADHGSLRLRSRSGRDVTSEYPQLRALAADLADHHVVLDGEVVALDESGVPNFHQMQNRVRATRIEFWAFDVLYLDGRSLLRAKYQDRRRLLETLASGVDLIVPDLLPGDGAQALEYSGRQGWEGVVAKKRDSSYQPGRRSASWIKDKHWNTQEVVICGWRAGEGGRTSGIGSLVLGIPGPDGMRFAGRVGTGFSERDLAELKKTLAPLQTNQSPFRTRLPTRDAKGVTFVEPVLVGEVRYSEWTPDDRLRQPSWRGLRPDKDPSEVVRE
;
A
#
# COMPACT_ATOMS: atom_id res chain seq x y z
N MET A 1 4.88 7.04 -12.79
CA MET A 1 3.55 7.54 -13.11
C MET A 1 2.78 7.69 -11.83
N ALA A 2 2.48 8.93 -11.42
CA ALA A 2 1.74 9.21 -10.21
C ALA A 2 0.64 8.17 -10.03
N SER A 3 0.67 7.44 -8.89
CA SER A 3 -0.43 6.57 -8.46
C SER A 3 -1.74 7.24 -8.85
N ALA A 4 -2.78 6.49 -9.24
CA ALA A 4 -4.11 7.03 -9.49
C ALA A 4 -4.72 7.64 -8.20
N ALA A 5 -4.09 8.69 -7.68
CA ALA A 5 -4.73 9.74 -6.94
C ALA A 5 -5.79 10.24 -7.91
N GLN A 6 -7.05 10.02 -7.54
CA GLN A 6 -8.18 10.72 -8.16
C GLN A 6 -7.73 12.15 -8.44
N GLN A 7 -7.70 12.55 -9.71
CA GLN A 7 -7.26 13.89 -10.09
C GLN A 7 -8.26 14.88 -9.47
N ARG A 8 -7.88 15.53 -8.36
CA ARG A 8 -8.79 16.39 -7.61
C ARG A 8 -8.80 17.79 -8.22
N VAL A 9 -9.96 18.21 -8.75
CA VAL A 9 -10.22 19.60 -9.15
C VAL A 9 -10.81 20.35 -7.96
N LYS A 10 -10.16 21.45 -7.53
CA LYS A 10 -10.70 22.31 -6.48
C LYS A 10 -11.73 23.29 -7.07
N LEU A 11 -12.97 23.19 -6.64
CA LEU A 11 -14.00 24.19 -6.90
C LEU A 11 -13.79 25.42 -6.01
N THR A 12 -13.91 26.61 -6.59
CA THR A 12 -13.87 27.89 -5.86
C THR A 12 -15.08 28.74 -6.21
N ASN A 13 -15.54 29.57 -5.26
CA ASN A 13 -16.75 30.39 -5.40
C ASN A 13 -17.99 29.54 -5.76
N ALA A 14 -18.18 28.43 -5.04
CA ALA A 14 -19.26 27.47 -5.27
C ALA A 14 -20.64 28.16 -5.29
N ASP A 15 -20.90 29.03 -4.31
CA ASP A 15 -22.17 29.74 -4.15
C ASP A 15 -22.40 30.87 -5.19
N LYS A 16 -21.47 31.08 -6.13
CA LYS A 16 -21.60 32.15 -7.12
C LYS A 16 -22.73 31.84 -8.08
N VAL A 17 -23.78 32.64 -8.08
CA VAL A 17 -24.91 32.52 -9.02
C VAL A 17 -24.43 32.81 -10.45
N LEU A 18 -24.61 31.85 -11.35
CA LEU A 18 -24.28 31.97 -12.77
C LEU A 18 -25.53 32.15 -13.64
N TYR A 19 -26.70 31.68 -13.21
CA TYR A 19 -27.99 31.93 -13.86
C TYR A 19 -28.98 32.60 -12.88
N PRO A 20 -29.05 33.94 -12.84
CA PRO A 20 -29.87 34.67 -11.87
C PRO A 20 -31.36 34.31 -11.92
N ALA A 21 -31.94 34.11 -13.11
CA ALA A 21 -33.36 33.79 -13.28
C ALA A 21 -33.81 32.49 -12.58
N THR A 22 -32.86 31.59 -12.29
CA THR A 22 -33.13 30.27 -11.69
C THR A 22 -32.41 30.07 -10.37
N GLY A 23 -31.58 31.03 -9.94
CA GLY A 23 -30.69 30.87 -8.78
C GLY A 23 -29.55 29.88 -8.98
N THR A 24 -29.35 29.34 -10.19
CA THR A 24 -28.35 28.27 -10.44
C THR A 24 -26.95 28.80 -10.18
N THR A 25 -26.25 28.14 -9.27
CA THR A 25 -24.92 28.48 -8.77
C THR A 25 -23.83 27.76 -9.56
N LYS A 26 -22.58 28.16 -9.33
CA LYS A 26 -21.41 27.49 -9.90
C LYS A 26 -21.26 26.06 -9.37
N GLN A 27 -21.69 25.78 -8.14
CA GLN A 27 -21.77 24.41 -7.60
C GLN A 27 -22.69 23.56 -8.46
N ASP A 28 -23.89 24.04 -8.79
CA ASP A 28 -24.83 23.30 -9.62
C ASP A 28 -24.27 22.99 -11.02
N ILE A 29 -23.53 23.94 -11.61
CA ILE A 29 -22.84 23.72 -12.89
C ILE A 29 -21.73 22.66 -12.77
N PHE A 30 -21.01 22.66 -11.65
CA PHE A 30 -19.98 21.65 -11.36
C PHE A 30 -20.60 20.27 -11.18
N ASP A 31 -21.69 20.17 -10.43
CA ASP A 31 -22.40 18.93 -10.17
C ASP A 31 -23.04 18.37 -11.44
N TYR A 32 -23.60 19.23 -12.30
CA TYR A 32 -24.08 18.83 -13.61
C TYR A 32 -22.96 18.23 -14.48
N TYR A 33 -21.86 18.96 -14.66
CA TYR A 33 -20.79 18.53 -15.55
C TYR A 33 -20.05 17.27 -15.06
N THR A 34 -20.00 17.04 -13.75
CA THR A 34 -19.45 15.80 -13.18
C THR A 34 -20.45 14.64 -13.30
N SER A 35 -21.74 14.88 -13.04
CA SER A 35 -22.78 13.84 -13.14
C SER A 35 -23.06 13.41 -14.59
N ILE A 36 -22.98 14.32 -15.55
CA ILE A 36 -23.22 14.02 -16.97
C ILE A 36 -21.99 13.43 -17.68
N ALA A 37 -20.85 13.34 -16.98
CA ALA A 37 -19.57 13.04 -17.60
C ALA A 37 -19.55 11.71 -18.35
N GLU A 38 -20.20 10.67 -17.79
CA GLU A 38 -20.27 9.33 -18.39
C GLU A 38 -20.81 9.36 -19.83
N VAL A 39 -21.84 10.18 -20.08
CA VAL A 39 -22.48 10.29 -21.41
C VAL A 39 -21.95 11.46 -22.24
N MET A 40 -21.40 12.50 -21.62
CA MET A 40 -20.86 13.66 -22.36
C MET A 40 -19.45 13.41 -22.92
N VAL A 41 -18.59 12.75 -22.14
CA VAL A 41 -17.17 12.54 -22.49
C VAL A 41 -17.02 11.82 -23.84
N PRO A 42 -17.73 10.72 -24.16
CA PRO A 42 -17.60 10.03 -25.45
C PRO A 42 -17.73 10.96 -26.68
N HIS A 43 -18.58 11.99 -26.59
CA HIS A 43 -18.87 12.91 -27.69
C HIS A 43 -17.90 14.09 -27.84
N ILE A 44 -17.10 14.37 -26.81
CA ILE A 44 -16.11 15.46 -26.81
C ILE A 44 -14.67 14.95 -26.77
N ALA A 45 -14.46 13.69 -26.37
CA ALA A 45 -13.15 13.14 -26.17
C ALA A 45 -12.34 13.08 -27.47
N GLY A 46 -11.05 13.38 -27.36
CA GLY A 46 -10.10 13.51 -28.46
C GLY A 46 -10.32 14.74 -29.33
N ARG A 47 -11.25 15.65 -29.00
CA ARG A 47 -11.56 16.85 -29.82
C ARG A 47 -10.97 18.11 -29.20
N ALA A 48 -10.66 19.10 -30.05
CA ALA A 48 -10.21 20.42 -29.60
C ALA A 48 -11.36 21.18 -28.91
N ALA A 49 -11.31 21.29 -27.57
CA ALA A 49 -12.38 21.95 -26.81
C ALA A 49 -12.21 23.47 -26.79
N THR A 50 -13.14 24.18 -27.43
CA THR A 50 -13.31 25.63 -27.30
C THR A 50 -14.31 25.92 -26.19
N ARG A 51 -13.91 26.74 -25.22
CA ARG A 51 -14.73 27.07 -24.05
C ARG A 51 -15.37 28.43 -24.26
N LYS A 52 -16.65 28.59 -23.95
CA LYS A 52 -17.23 29.92 -23.77
C LYS A 52 -17.56 30.13 -22.30
N ARG A 53 -17.01 31.22 -21.75
CA ARG A 53 -16.96 31.45 -20.31
C ARG A 53 -17.82 32.63 -19.91
N TRP A 54 -18.49 32.48 -18.76
CA TRP A 54 -19.25 33.53 -18.08
C TRP A 54 -18.79 33.62 -16.63
N PRO A 55 -17.60 34.20 -16.37
CA PRO A 55 -17.05 34.23 -15.02
C PRO A 55 -17.94 34.93 -13.99
N ASN A 56 -18.84 35.81 -14.45
CA ASN A 56 -19.75 36.62 -13.64
C ASN A 56 -21.23 36.33 -13.93
N GLY A 57 -21.54 35.13 -14.45
CA GLY A 57 -22.90 34.73 -14.80
C GLY A 57 -23.38 35.25 -16.16
N VAL A 58 -24.55 34.77 -16.58
CA VAL A 58 -25.09 34.94 -17.95
C VAL A 58 -25.46 36.37 -18.31
N ASP A 59 -25.73 37.22 -17.31
CA ASP A 59 -25.98 38.66 -17.48
C ASP A 59 -24.67 39.46 -17.66
N GLY A 60 -23.53 38.86 -17.35
CA GLY A 60 -22.21 39.46 -17.51
C GLY A 60 -21.59 39.25 -18.89
N LEU A 61 -20.40 39.82 -19.10
CA LEU A 61 -19.63 39.61 -20.33
C LEU A 61 -19.17 38.16 -20.47
N SER A 62 -19.33 37.63 -21.69
CA SER A 62 -18.83 36.32 -22.08
C SER A 62 -17.71 36.42 -23.09
N PHE A 63 -16.85 35.41 -23.13
CA PHE A 63 -15.81 35.32 -24.15
C PHE A 63 -15.54 33.87 -24.55
N PHE A 64 -15.16 33.69 -25.81
CA PHE A 64 -14.65 32.43 -26.34
C PHE A 64 -13.17 32.30 -26.05
N GLU A 65 -12.75 31.14 -25.56
CA GLU A 65 -11.37 30.85 -25.19
C GLU A 65 -10.91 29.56 -25.85
N LYS A 66 -10.24 29.72 -26.99
CA LYS A 66 -9.60 28.62 -27.74
C LYS A 66 -8.25 28.25 -27.13
N GLN A 67 -7.43 29.26 -26.88
CA GLN A 67 -6.09 29.10 -26.32
C GLN A 67 -6.16 28.65 -24.87
N LEU A 68 -5.47 27.55 -24.57
CA LEU A 68 -5.27 27.08 -23.21
C LEU A 68 -4.34 28.03 -22.46
N ALA A 69 -4.76 28.46 -21.27
CA ALA A 69 -3.96 29.30 -20.40
C ALA A 69 -2.71 28.56 -19.93
N SER A 70 -1.60 29.28 -19.74
CA SER A 70 -0.35 28.71 -19.21
C SER A 70 -0.49 28.16 -17.78
N SER A 71 -1.49 28.62 -17.04
CA SER A 71 -1.85 28.14 -15.70
C SER A 71 -2.74 26.89 -15.70
N ALA A 72 -3.08 26.33 -16.86
CA ALA A 72 -3.87 25.12 -16.94
C ALA A 72 -3.09 23.93 -16.33
N PRO A 73 -3.76 23.03 -15.58
CA PRO A 73 -3.08 21.93 -14.90
C PRO A 73 -2.34 21.01 -15.87
N ASP A 74 -1.13 20.57 -15.50
CA ASP A 74 -0.27 19.73 -16.35
C ASP A 74 -0.88 18.37 -16.71
N TRP A 75 -1.77 17.86 -15.86
CA TRP A 75 -2.49 16.61 -16.12
C TRP A 75 -3.55 16.75 -17.23
N LEU A 76 -3.97 17.96 -17.60
CA LEU A 76 -4.98 18.17 -18.62
C LEU A 76 -4.38 17.94 -20.02
N PRO A 77 -4.87 16.95 -20.79
CA PRO A 77 -4.39 16.68 -22.13
C PRO A 77 -4.59 17.89 -23.03
N ARG A 78 -3.64 18.10 -23.96
CA ARG A 78 -3.61 19.29 -24.81
C ARG A 78 -2.96 19.00 -26.15
N ALA A 79 -3.43 19.67 -27.19
CA ALA A 79 -2.88 19.56 -28.53
C ALA A 79 -2.90 20.91 -29.22
N SER A 80 -1.96 21.12 -30.14
CA SER A 80 -1.79 22.39 -30.84
C SER A 80 -2.26 22.29 -32.28
N VAL A 81 -2.96 23.32 -32.75
CA VAL A 81 -3.36 23.47 -34.15
C VAL A 81 -2.74 24.74 -34.70
N THR A 82 -2.00 24.61 -35.79
CA THR A 82 -1.40 25.74 -36.50
C THR A 82 -2.42 26.33 -37.47
N HIS A 83 -2.84 27.57 -37.19
CA HIS A 83 -3.71 28.37 -38.05
C HIS A 83 -2.88 29.39 -38.83
N LYS A 84 -3.48 30.03 -39.84
CA LYS A 84 -2.81 31.12 -40.59
C LYS A 84 -2.36 32.29 -39.69
N SER A 85 -3.08 32.52 -38.59
CA SER A 85 -2.81 33.59 -37.63
C SER A 85 -1.83 33.19 -36.51
N GLY A 86 -1.35 31.95 -36.48
CA GLY A 86 -0.48 31.42 -35.43
C GLY A 86 -0.96 30.07 -34.89
N THR A 87 -0.22 29.54 -33.93
CA THR A 87 -0.52 28.26 -33.28
C THR A 87 -1.43 28.47 -32.07
N THR A 88 -2.47 27.66 -31.95
CA THR A 88 -3.36 27.65 -30.80
C THR A 88 -3.32 26.29 -30.11
N THR A 89 -3.05 26.28 -28.81
CA THR A 89 -3.09 25.06 -27.99
C THR A 89 -4.47 24.93 -27.36
N TYR A 90 -5.15 23.81 -27.60
CA TYR A 90 -6.48 23.52 -27.06
C TYR A 90 -6.38 22.51 -25.92
N PRO A 91 -7.25 22.61 -24.90
CA PRO A 91 -7.48 21.48 -24.01
C PRO A 91 -8.22 20.37 -24.76
N ILE A 92 -7.94 19.13 -24.39
CA ILE A 92 -8.69 17.95 -24.78
C ILE A 92 -9.36 17.41 -23.51
N ILE A 93 -10.68 17.21 -23.54
CA ILE A 93 -11.49 16.86 -22.38
C ILE A 93 -11.95 15.41 -22.52
N ASP A 94 -11.18 14.51 -21.90
CA ASP A 94 -11.36 13.04 -22.02
C ASP A 94 -11.75 12.38 -20.68
N SER A 95 -12.12 13.17 -19.68
CA SER A 95 -12.41 12.68 -18.34
C SER A 95 -13.40 13.56 -17.58
N GLU A 96 -14.02 12.97 -16.55
CA GLU A 96 -14.85 13.69 -15.57
C GLU A 96 -14.05 14.82 -14.90
N ALA A 97 -12.79 14.60 -14.54
CA ALA A 97 -11.92 15.64 -14.00
C ALA A 97 -11.71 16.80 -14.98
N GLY A 98 -11.64 16.51 -16.29
CA GLY A 98 -11.62 17.53 -17.34
C GLY A 98 -12.90 18.38 -17.36
N LEU A 99 -14.07 17.75 -17.24
CA LEU A 99 -15.36 18.46 -17.16
C LEU A 99 -15.53 19.25 -15.84
N ALA A 100 -15.06 18.70 -14.72
CA ALA A 100 -14.96 19.43 -13.45
C ALA A 100 -14.12 20.72 -13.61
N TRP A 101 -13.02 20.65 -14.37
CA TRP A 101 -12.19 21.82 -14.68
C TRP A 101 -12.92 22.83 -15.57
N ILE A 102 -13.70 22.38 -16.57
CA ILE A 102 -14.57 23.24 -17.39
C ILE A 102 -15.53 24.03 -16.49
N ALA A 103 -16.24 23.35 -15.58
CA ALA A 103 -17.16 23.98 -14.64
C ALA A 103 -16.44 24.95 -13.69
N GLN A 104 -15.29 24.56 -13.15
CA GLN A 104 -14.48 25.41 -12.27
C GLN A 104 -14.03 26.72 -12.96
N GLN A 105 -13.86 26.73 -14.28
CA GLN A 105 -13.55 27.93 -15.03
C GLN A 105 -14.76 28.81 -15.38
N ALA A 106 -15.96 28.42 -14.94
CA ALA A 106 -17.25 28.98 -15.36
C ALA A 106 -17.41 28.97 -16.90
N ALA A 107 -16.90 27.92 -17.54
CA ALA A 107 -17.16 27.63 -18.94
C ALA A 107 -18.51 26.94 -19.04
N LEU A 108 -19.56 27.71 -19.39
CA LEU A 108 -20.90 27.16 -19.52
C LEU A 108 -21.06 26.40 -20.83
N GLU A 109 -20.42 26.83 -21.91
CA GLU A 109 -20.51 26.14 -23.20
C GLU A 109 -19.17 25.50 -23.60
N VAL A 110 -19.24 24.25 -24.03
CA VAL A 110 -18.15 23.47 -24.62
C VAL A 110 -18.47 23.28 -26.09
N HIS A 111 -17.57 23.74 -26.95
CA HIS A 111 -17.70 23.63 -28.40
C HIS A 111 -16.56 22.77 -28.96
N VAL A 112 -16.88 21.81 -29.82
CA VAL A 112 -15.90 20.87 -30.40
C VAL A 112 -16.04 20.81 -31.92
N PRO A 113 -14.95 20.52 -32.66
CA PRO A 113 -15.01 20.22 -34.08
C PRO A 113 -15.59 18.83 -34.36
N GLN A 114 -15.92 18.54 -35.61
CA GLN A 114 -16.42 17.21 -36.03
C GLN A 114 -15.32 16.17 -36.28
N TRP A 115 -14.05 16.56 -36.18
CA TRP A 115 -12.87 15.68 -36.20
C TRP A 115 -12.31 15.45 -34.79
N ARG A 116 -11.51 14.38 -34.62
CA ARG A 116 -10.67 14.10 -33.44
C ARG A 116 -9.20 14.30 -33.78
N PHE A 117 -8.37 14.59 -32.78
CA PHE A 117 -6.93 14.54 -32.95
C PHE A 117 -6.50 13.09 -33.24
N VAL A 118 -5.54 12.95 -34.14
CA VAL A 118 -4.87 11.68 -34.45
C VAL A 118 -3.39 11.83 -34.17
N ALA A 119 -2.80 10.77 -33.63
CA ALA A 119 -1.36 10.71 -33.40
C ALA A 119 -0.63 10.47 -34.72
N GLU A 120 0.32 11.34 -35.04
CA GLU A 120 1.28 11.12 -36.11
C GLU A 120 2.70 11.03 -35.53
N TRP A 121 3.41 9.95 -35.86
CA TRP A 121 4.83 9.81 -35.52
C TRP A 121 5.68 10.71 -36.42
N THR A 122 6.37 11.66 -35.82
CA THR A 122 7.32 12.50 -36.55
C THR A 122 8.61 11.73 -36.88
N ARG A 123 9.35 12.16 -37.91
CA ARG A 123 10.68 11.59 -38.27
C ARG A 123 11.70 11.60 -37.13
N LYS A 124 11.45 12.37 -36.06
CA LYS A 124 12.28 12.45 -34.84
C LYS A 124 11.84 11.47 -33.75
N GLY A 125 10.84 10.62 -34.00
CA GLY A 125 10.32 9.66 -33.03
C GLY A 125 9.49 10.28 -31.91
N ALA A 126 8.98 11.50 -32.10
CA ALA A 126 8.03 12.13 -31.18
C ALA A 126 6.61 12.06 -31.76
N GLU A 127 5.65 11.71 -30.91
CA GLU A 127 4.22 11.73 -31.22
C GLU A 127 3.72 13.17 -31.26
N GLU A 128 3.10 13.56 -32.37
CA GLU A 128 2.44 14.87 -32.51
C GLU A 128 0.95 14.64 -32.82
N LEU A 129 0.08 15.22 -31.99
CA LEU A 129 -1.36 15.19 -32.23
C LEU A 129 -1.73 16.22 -33.30
N LYS A 130 -2.36 15.76 -34.39
CA LYS A 130 -2.84 16.63 -35.47
C LYS A 130 -4.34 16.46 -35.71
N PRO A 131 -5.01 17.49 -36.26
CA PRO A 131 -6.40 17.36 -36.69
C PRO A 131 -6.57 16.20 -37.66
N GLY A 132 -7.39 15.22 -37.30
CA GLY A 132 -7.71 14.07 -38.13
C GLY A 132 -8.88 14.31 -39.09
N PRO A 133 -9.38 13.24 -39.73
CA PRO A 133 -10.62 13.29 -40.49
C PRO A 133 -11.84 13.54 -39.57
N ALA A 134 -12.92 14.07 -40.16
CA ALA A 134 -14.21 14.20 -39.52
C ALA A 134 -14.82 12.81 -39.30
N THR A 135 -15.22 12.52 -38.06
CA THR A 135 -15.82 11.24 -37.65
C THR A 135 -17.35 11.31 -37.62
N ARG A 136 -17.92 12.51 -37.76
CA ARG A 136 -19.36 12.76 -37.81
C ARG A 136 -19.68 13.99 -38.65
N LEU A 137 -20.94 14.13 -39.06
CA LEU A 137 -21.52 15.34 -39.63
C LEU A 137 -22.44 16.01 -38.60
N VAL A 138 -22.64 17.30 -38.76
CA VAL A 138 -23.67 18.07 -38.07
C VAL A 138 -24.48 18.92 -39.04
N PHE A 139 -25.80 18.88 -38.91
CA PHE A 139 -26.71 19.80 -39.57
C PHE A 139 -27.32 20.71 -38.50
N ASP A 140 -26.93 21.97 -38.54
CA ASP A 140 -27.39 22.99 -37.60
C ASP A 140 -28.55 23.77 -38.21
N LEU A 141 -29.74 23.60 -37.62
CA LEU A 141 -30.99 24.20 -38.06
C LEU A 141 -31.21 25.49 -37.27
N ASP A 142 -30.77 26.60 -37.84
CA ASP A 142 -30.87 27.94 -37.26
C ASP A 142 -32.19 28.61 -37.68
N PRO A 143 -33.15 28.84 -36.76
CA PRO A 143 -34.40 29.51 -37.10
C PRO A 143 -34.16 31.00 -37.38
N GLY A 144 -34.65 31.46 -38.53
CA GLY A 144 -34.84 32.88 -38.79
C GLY A 144 -36.00 33.47 -37.97
N GLU A 145 -36.19 34.77 -38.09
CA GLU A 145 -37.30 35.46 -37.42
C GLU A 145 -38.66 34.88 -37.87
N GLY A 146 -39.55 34.62 -36.91
CA GLY A 146 -40.89 34.07 -37.15
C GLY A 146 -40.97 32.56 -37.35
N VAL A 147 -39.85 31.83 -37.33
CA VAL A 147 -39.83 30.36 -37.43
C VAL A 147 -40.18 29.72 -36.09
N THR A 148 -41.05 28.70 -36.13
CA THR A 148 -41.52 27.93 -34.97
C THR A 148 -40.72 26.63 -34.76
N MET A 149 -40.81 26.04 -33.57
CA MET A 149 -40.21 24.73 -33.28
C MET A 149 -40.79 23.60 -34.16
N ALA A 150 -42.10 23.63 -34.41
CA ALA A 150 -42.74 22.65 -35.30
C ALA A 150 -42.16 22.70 -36.73
N GLN A 151 -41.87 23.89 -37.26
CA GLN A 151 -41.20 24.02 -38.56
C GLN A 151 -39.76 23.50 -38.53
N LEU A 152 -39.04 23.71 -37.43
CA LEU A 152 -37.70 23.13 -37.25
C LEU A 152 -37.76 21.59 -37.26
N CYS A 153 -38.72 21.00 -36.57
CA CYS A 153 -38.92 19.54 -36.53
C CYS A 153 -39.29 19.00 -37.92
N GLN A 154 -40.15 19.70 -38.66
CA GLN A 154 -40.49 19.33 -40.04
C GLN A 154 -39.24 19.29 -40.93
N VAL A 155 -38.37 20.30 -40.85
CA VAL A 155 -37.10 20.30 -41.62
C VAL A 155 -36.15 19.22 -41.08
N ALA A 156 -36.15 18.94 -39.78
CA ALA A 156 -35.33 17.90 -39.20
C ALA A 156 -35.68 16.50 -39.71
N HIS A 157 -36.97 16.17 -39.84
CA HIS A 157 -37.41 14.94 -40.49
C HIS A 157 -36.96 14.87 -41.96
N ALA A 158 -37.08 15.98 -42.71
CA ALA A 158 -36.61 16.02 -44.09
C ALA A 158 -35.09 15.81 -44.22
N VAL A 159 -34.29 16.31 -43.26
CA VAL A 159 -32.86 15.99 -43.19
C VAL A 159 -32.65 14.50 -42.89
N ARG A 160 -33.33 13.95 -41.88
CA ARG A 160 -33.24 12.53 -41.52
C ARG A 160 -33.50 11.63 -42.72
N ASP A 161 -34.58 11.90 -43.45
CA ASP A 161 -35.01 11.05 -44.56
C ASP A 161 -33.95 11.06 -45.69
N LEU A 162 -33.41 12.24 -46.05
CA LEU A 162 -32.32 12.34 -47.03
C LEU A 162 -31.03 11.65 -46.59
N ILE A 163 -30.70 11.70 -45.30
CA ILE A 163 -29.50 11.05 -44.75
C ILE A 163 -29.70 9.52 -44.66
N THR A 164 -30.92 9.08 -44.37
CA THR A 164 -31.30 7.67 -44.36
C THR A 164 -31.24 7.06 -45.77
N ASP A 165 -31.66 7.82 -46.80
CA ASP A 165 -31.59 7.39 -48.20
C ASP A 165 -30.15 7.12 -48.68
N ILE A 166 -29.15 7.75 -48.06
CA ILE A 166 -27.73 7.49 -48.33
C ILE A 166 -27.10 6.49 -47.35
N GLY A 167 -27.91 5.78 -46.56
CA GLY A 167 -27.48 4.70 -45.68
C GLY A 167 -26.90 5.15 -44.34
N LEU A 168 -27.10 6.40 -43.93
CA LEU A 168 -26.56 6.93 -42.69
C LEU A 168 -27.66 7.18 -41.64
N THR A 169 -27.30 7.06 -40.36
CA THR A 169 -28.23 7.27 -39.23
C THR A 169 -28.13 8.70 -38.71
N THR A 170 -29.25 9.31 -38.31
CA THR A 170 -29.27 10.68 -37.78
C THR A 170 -29.85 10.73 -36.37
N TYR A 171 -29.19 11.50 -35.49
CA TYR A 171 -29.55 11.69 -34.10
C TYR A 171 -29.92 13.16 -33.82
N PRO A 172 -31.13 13.46 -33.33
CA PRO A 172 -31.57 14.82 -33.09
C PRO A 172 -31.25 15.31 -31.67
N LEU A 173 -30.90 16.59 -31.58
CA LEU A 173 -30.74 17.31 -30.33
C LEU A 173 -31.49 18.64 -30.43
N THR A 174 -32.13 19.05 -29.34
CA THR A 174 -32.43 20.47 -29.21
C THR A 174 -31.14 21.22 -28.91
N SER A 175 -30.90 22.38 -29.54
CA SER A 175 -29.63 23.12 -29.35
C SER A 175 -29.44 23.70 -27.93
N GLY A 176 -30.49 23.68 -27.11
CA GLY A 176 -30.57 24.42 -25.85
C GLY A 176 -30.68 25.93 -26.02
N SER A 177 -30.90 26.44 -27.24
CA SER A 177 -31.00 27.86 -27.51
C SER A 177 -32.22 28.24 -28.34
N LYS A 178 -32.18 28.04 -29.66
CA LYS A 178 -33.28 28.41 -30.57
C LYS A 178 -33.53 27.32 -31.61
N GLY A 179 -32.47 26.71 -32.10
CA GLY A 179 -32.52 25.71 -33.17
C GLY A 179 -32.40 24.26 -32.72
N LEU A 180 -32.19 23.38 -33.69
CA LEU A 180 -31.93 21.95 -33.53
C LEU A 180 -30.57 21.59 -34.14
N HIS A 181 -29.89 20.58 -33.58
CA HIS A 181 -28.72 19.97 -34.20
C HIS A 181 -29.03 18.52 -34.55
N LEU A 182 -28.62 18.10 -35.73
CA LEU A 182 -28.74 16.73 -36.18
C LEU A 182 -27.34 16.19 -36.44
N TYR A 183 -26.97 15.14 -35.73
CA TYR A 183 -25.66 14.51 -35.88
C TYR A 183 -25.75 13.19 -36.62
N THR A 184 -24.73 12.89 -37.41
CA THR A 184 -24.66 11.68 -38.22
C THR A 184 -23.26 11.08 -38.09
N PRO A 185 -23.09 9.87 -37.54
CA PRO A 185 -21.79 9.20 -37.50
C PRO A 185 -21.29 8.90 -38.92
N LEU A 186 -19.98 8.90 -39.09
CA LEU A 186 -19.32 8.42 -40.30
C LEU A 186 -18.52 7.18 -39.94
N GLU A 187 -18.97 6.02 -40.40
CA GLU A 187 -18.30 4.73 -40.18
C GLU A 187 -16.87 4.76 -40.73
N GLU A 188 -16.71 5.32 -41.94
CA GLU A 188 -15.41 5.68 -42.51
C GLU A 188 -15.19 7.20 -42.39
N PRO A 189 -14.28 7.66 -41.52
CA PRO A 189 -14.00 9.09 -41.36
C PRO A 189 -13.55 9.73 -42.67
N VAL A 190 -14.09 10.91 -42.97
CA VAL A 190 -13.77 11.65 -44.21
C VAL A 190 -13.01 12.93 -43.92
N SER A 191 -12.32 13.50 -44.90
CA SER A 191 -11.71 14.82 -44.72
C SER A 191 -12.76 15.88 -44.34
N SER A 192 -12.41 16.85 -43.49
CA SER A 192 -13.32 17.96 -43.12
C SER A 192 -13.86 18.73 -44.34
N ALA A 193 -13.07 18.82 -45.41
CA ALA A 193 -13.50 19.39 -46.68
C ALA A 193 -14.60 18.54 -47.36
N GLY A 194 -14.41 17.21 -47.39
CA GLY A 194 -15.41 16.27 -47.88
C GLY A 194 -16.72 16.33 -47.09
N ALA A 195 -16.62 16.34 -45.76
CA ALA A 195 -17.78 16.51 -44.86
C ALA A 195 -18.56 17.79 -45.15
N THR A 196 -17.84 18.91 -45.32
CA THR A 196 -18.45 20.20 -45.68
C THR A 196 -19.17 20.16 -47.04
N VAL A 197 -18.58 19.50 -48.04
CA VAL A 197 -19.19 19.36 -49.38
C VAL A 197 -20.49 18.56 -49.30
N LEU A 198 -20.48 17.43 -48.57
CA LEU A 198 -21.65 16.59 -48.40
C LEU A 198 -22.77 17.36 -47.68
N ALA A 199 -22.47 17.98 -46.54
CA ALA A 199 -23.46 18.74 -45.78
C ALA A 199 -24.06 19.90 -46.60
N LYS A 200 -23.23 20.58 -47.41
CA LYS A 200 -23.69 21.65 -48.29
C LYS A 200 -24.64 21.16 -49.37
N ARG A 201 -24.37 20.00 -49.98
CA ARG A 201 -25.25 19.41 -51.00
C ARG A 201 -26.62 19.07 -50.44
N VAL A 202 -26.66 18.47 -49.24
CA VAL A 202 -27.92 18.19 -48.53
C VAL A 202 -28.69 19.49 -48.26
N ALA A 203 -28.03 20.53 -47.77
CA ALA A 203 -28.65 21.84 -47.53
C ALA A 203 -29.24 22.46 -48.81
N GLN A 204 -28.52 22.40 -49.92
CA GLN A 204 -28.98 22.93 -51.21
C GLN A 204 -30.15 22.11 -51.78
N GLN A 205 -30.13 20.79 -51.61
CA GLN A 205 -31.21 19.91 -52.02
C GLN A 205 -32.49 20.19 -51.21
N LEU A 206 -32.37 20.38 -49.90
CA LEU A 206 -33.50 20.77 -49.04
C LEU A 206 -34.02 22.17 -49.34
N GLU A 207 -33.15 23.14 -49.60
CA GLU A 207 -33.59 24.48 -50.05
C GLU A 207 -34.38 24.39 -51.36
N LYS A 208 -34.01 23.49 -52.28
CA LYS A 208 -34.77 23.26 -53.51
C LYS A 208 -36.11 22.57 -53.27
N ALA A 209 -36.15 21.59 -52.38
CA ALA A 209 -37.37 20.82 -52.07
C ALA A 209 -38.36 21.61 -51.20
N MET A 210 -37.86 22.44 -50.28
CA MET A 210 -38.64 23.20 -49.30
C MET A 210 -38.27 24.69 -49.32
N PRO A 211 -38.36 25.40 -50.47
CA PRO A 211 -37.81 26.75 -50.64
C PRO A 211 -38.47 27.83 -49.77
N LYS A 212 -39.66 27.56 -49.25
CA LYS A 212 -40.38 28.44 -48.31
C LYS A 212 -39.91 28.28 -46.86
N LEU A 213 -39.31 27.14 -46.51
CA LEU A 213 -38.93 26.79 -45.15
C LEU A 213 -37.42 26.74 -44.95
N VAL A 214 -36.63 26.44 -45.97
CA VAL A 214 -35.17 26.23 -45.84
C VAL A 214 -34.40 27.25 -46.67
N THR A 215 -33.26 27.69 -46.15
CA THR A 215 -32.21 28.33 -46.95
C THR A 215 -30.82 27.79 -46.59
N SER A 216 -29.97 27.59 -47.60
CA SER A 216 -28.55 27.24 -47.43
C SER A 216 -27.62 28.46 -47.55
N THR A 217 -28.19 29.64 -47.79
CA THR A 217 -27.45 30.89 -48.02
C THR A 217 -27.15 31.59 -46.70
N MET A 218 -25.88 31.96 -46.49
CA MET A 218 -25.43 32.57 -45.24
C MET A 218 -26.00 33.97 -44.98
N THR A 219 -26.47 34.68 -46.02
CA THR A 219 -26.95 36.06 -45.93
C THR A 219 -28.14 36.18 -44.98
N LYS A 220 -27.98 36.92 -43.87
CA LYS A 220 -29.02 37.07 -42.82
C LYS A 220 -30.34 37.66 -43.33
N SER A 221 -30.31 38.57 -44.31
CA SER A 221 -31.51 39.19 -44.87
C SER A 221 -32.45 38.21 -45.58
N LEU A 222 -31.95 37.02 -45.95
CA LEU A 222 -32.75 35.98 -46.62
C LEU A 222 -33.37 34.97 -45.65
N ARG A 223 -33.17 35.14 -44.34
CA ARG A 223 -33.59 34.16 -43.32
C ARG A 223 -34.97 34.42 -42.73
N ALA A 224 -35.59 35.59 -42.95
CA ALA A 224 -36.92 35.88 -42.40
C ALA A 224 -37.93 34.80 -42.85
N GLY A 225 -38.62 34.18 -41.88
CA GLY A 225 -39.55 33.07 -42.11
C GLY A 225 -38.92 31.75 -42.57
N LYS A 226 -37.58 31.62 -42.59
CA LYS A 226 -36.88 30.42 -43.06
C LYS A 226 -35.87 29.91 -42.03
N ILE A 227 -35.61 28.61 -42.09
CA ILE A 227 -34.58 27.91 -41.34
C ILE A 227 -33.31 27.92 -42.18
N PHE A 228 -32.25 28.50 -41.62
CA PHE A 228 -30.93 28.42 -42.20
C PHE A 228 -30.31 27.07 -41.83
N LEU A 229 -30.05 26.21 -42.82
CA LEU A 229 -29.32 24.97 -42.59
C LEU A 229 -27.81 25.25 -42.69
N ASP A 230 -27.16 25.46 -41.55
CA ASP A 230 -25.75 25.85 -41.48
C ASP A 230 -24.81 24.65 -41.74
N TRP A 231 -24.70 24.28 -43.01
CA TRP A 231 -23.76 23.26 -43.48
C TRP A 231 -22.29 23.59 -43.15
N SER A 232 -21.97 24.85 -42.88
CA SER A 232 -20.58 25.28 -42.65
C SER A 232 -20.04 24.90 -41.27
N GLN A 233 -20.90 24.43 -40.36
CA GLN A 233 -20.49 23.85 -39.07
C GLN A 233 -19.57 22.62 -39.23
N ASN A 234 -19.60 21.97 -40.40
CA ASN A 234 -18.71 20.84 -40.74
C ASN A 234 -17.31 21.28 -41.20
N ASN A 235 -17.04 22.59 -41.30
CA ASN A 235 -15.71 23.08 -41.64
C ASN A 235 -14.73 22.78 -40.49
N GLY A 236 -13.56 22.20 -40.81
CA GLY A 236 -12.57 21.80 -39.80
C GLY A 236 -12.01 22.94 -38.92
N ALA A 237 -12.19 24.21 -39.32
CA ALA A 237 -11.80 25.37 -38.51
C ALA A 237 -12.91 25.88 -37.58
N LYS A 238 -14.14 25.33 -37.67
CA LYS A 238 -15.27 25.68 -36.82
C LYS A 238 -15.46 24.65 -35.71
N THR A 239 -16.14 25.11 -34.66
CA THR A 239 -16.57 24.30 -33.52
C THR A 239 -18.05 24.52 -33.31
N THR A 240 -18.77 23.45 -33.00
CA THR A 240 -20.20 23.46 -32.71
C THR A 240 -20.41 23.10 -31.25
N ILE A 241 -21.51 23.52 -30.63
CA ILE A 241 -21.81 23.11 -29.25
C ILE A 241 -21.75 21.58 -29.15
N ALA A 242 -21.12 21.07 -28.09
CA ALA A 242 -21.09 19.64 -27.85
C ALA A 242 -22.47 19.14 -27.37
N PRO A 243 -22.85 17.89 -27.70
CA PRO A 243 -23.92 17.20 -27.00
C PRO A 243 -23.74 17.30 -25.48
N TYR A 244 -24.85 17.43 -24.75
CA TYR A 244 -24.91 17.59 -23.30
C TYR A 244 -24.24 18.86 -22.73
N SER A 245 -23.70 19.76 -23.55
CA SER A 245 -23.18 21.03 -23.04
C SER A 245 -24.30 21.99 -22.66
N LEU A 246 -24.13 22.67 -21.53
CA LEU A 246 -24.97 23.79 -21.10
C LEU A 246 -24.90 24.96 -22.10
N ARG A 247 -25.90 25.85 -22.04
CA ARG A 247 -26.01 27.07 -22.84
C ARG A 247 -26.00 28.30 -21.96
N GLY A 248 -25.17 29.28 -22.31
CA GLY A 248 -25.13 30.57 -21.60
C GLY A 248 -26.28 31.47 -22.01
N ARG A 249 -27.50 31.09 -21.60
CA ARG A 249 -28.78 31.79 -21.82
C ARG A 249 -29.37 32.20 -20.46
N GLU A 250 -30.53 32.83 -20.47
CA GLU A 250 -31.24 33.23 -19.25
C GLU A 250 -31.51 32.05 -18.31
N HIS A 251 -31.85 30.89 -18.88
CA HIS A 251 -32.08 29.64 -18.18
C HIS A 251 -30.97 28.63 -18.51
N PRO A 252 -30.62 27.70 -17.59
CA PRO A 252 -29.54 26.73 -17.75
C PRO A 252 -29.95 25.55 -18.63
N THR A 253 -30.27 25.86 -19.89
CA THR A 253 -30.65 24.88 -20.90
C THR A 253 -29.45 24.15 -21.48
N VAL A 254 -29.68 22.97 -22.04
CA VAL A 254 -28.65 22.05 -22.53
C VAL A 254 -28.86 21.74 -24.02
N ALA A 255 -27.76 21.51 -24.74
CA ALA A 255 -27.80 20.84 -26.04
C ALA A 255 -28.20 19.36 -25.86
N ALA A 256 -29.51 19.14 -25.66
CA ALA A 256 -30.06 17.91 -25.14
C ALA A 256 -30.50 16.94 -26.26
N PRO A 257 -29.99 15.70 -26.29
CA PRO A 257 -30.46 14.64 -27.16
C PRO A 257 -31.95 14.33 -27.00
N ARG A 258 -32.59 14.02 -28.13
CA ARG A 258 -34.01 13.67 -28.21
C ARG A 258 -34.19 12.41 -29.04
N THR A 259 -35.31 11.74 -28.82
CA THR A 259 -35.80 10.71 -29.74
C THR A 259 -36.54 11.35 -30.92
N TRP A 260 -36.71 10.60 -32.01
CA TRP A 260 -37.52 11.07 -33.14
C TRP A 260 -39.01 11.20 -32.80
N GLU A 261 -39.53 10.36 -31.91
CA GLU A 261 -40.92 10.44 -31.42
C GLU A 261 -41.18 11.78 -30.70
N GLU A 262 -40.21 12.25 -29.92
CA GLU A 262 -40.34 13.56 -29.26
C GLU A 262 -40.31 14.75 -30.21
N LEU A 263 -39.74 14.59 -31.42
CA LEU A 263 -39.78 15.65 -32.43
C LEU A 263 -41.17 15.78 -33.07
N GLU A 264 -42.06 14.81 -32.85
CA GLU A 264 -43.45 14.85 -33.28
C GLU A 264 -44.36 15.54 -32.25
N ASP A 265 -43.85 15.79 -31.03
CA ASP A 265 -44.59 16.47 -29.96
C ASP A 265 -44.70 17.99 -30.25
N PRO A 266 -45.93 18.54 -30.39
CA PRO A 266 -46.12 19.98 -30.60
C PRO A 266 -45.61 20.86 -29.45
N GLU A 267 -45.47 20.31 -28.24
CA GLU A 267 -44.98 21.01 -27.04
C GLU A 267 -43.47 20.87 -26.84
N LEU A 268 -42.74 20.40 -27.87
CA LEU A 268 -41.28 20.26 -27.82
C LEU A 268 -40.62 21.59 -27.41
N ARG A 269 -39.84 21.54 -26.34
CA ARG A 269 -39.03 22.65 -25.83
C ARG A 269 -37.60 22.24 -25.49
N HIS A 270 -36.75 23.24 -25.33
CA HIS A 270 -35.42 23.06 -24.75
C HIS A 270 -35.53 22.59 -23.29
N LEU A 271 -34.60 21.70 -22.91
CA LEU A 271 -34.53 21.16 -21.55
C LEU A 271 -33.47 21.89 -20.74
N ARG A 272 -33.76 22.05 -19.45
CA ARG A 272 -32.79 22.45 -18.43
C ARG A 272 -31.90 21.27 -18.03
N TYR A 273 -30.79 21.58 -17.38
CA TYR A 273 -29.79 20.58 -16.97
C TYR A 273 -30.31 19.53 -16.00
N ASP A 274 -31.19 19.91 -15.08
CA ASP A 274 -31.86 19.03 -14.12
C ASP A 274 -32.74 18.00 -14.83
N GLU A 275 -33.54 18.45 -15.80
CA GLU A 275 -34.37 17.57 -16.64
C GLU A 275 -33.51 16.64 -17.50
N VAL A 276 -32.34 17.07 -17.96
CA VAL A 276 -31.41 16.21 -18.72
C VAL A 276 -30.82 15.13 -17.83
N LEU A 277 -30.45 15.43 -16.59
CA LEU A 277 -29.93 14.42 -15.65
C LEU A 277 -30.98 13.36 -15.34
N GLU A 278 -32.23 13.76 -15.07
CA GLU A 278 -33.34 12.82 -14.84
C GLU A 278 -33.55 11.89 -16.04
N ARG A 279 -33.43 12.43 -17.25
CA ARG A 279 -33.58 11.65 -18.47
C ARG A 279 -32.43 10.69 -18.72
N VAL A 280 -31.19 11.12 -18.52
CA VAL A 280 -30.02 10.23 -18.67
C VAL A 280 -30.10 9.09 -17.65
N ALA A 281 -30.53 9.37 -16.42
CA ALA A 281 -30.74 8.32 -15.42
C ALA A 281 -31.82 7.29 -15.83
N ARG A 282 -32.85 7.73 -16.57
CA ARG A 282 -33.95 6.86 -17.02
C ARG A 282 -33.64 6.11 -18.31
N ASP A 283 -33.09 6.82 -19.30
CA ASP A 283 -33.02 6.38 -20.69
C ASP A 283 -31.58 6.04 -21.14
N GLY A 284 -30.56 6.40 -20.34
CA GLY A 284 -29.15 6.31 -20.71
C GLY A 284 -28.74 7.35 -21.76
N ASP A 285 -27.66 7.06 -22.50
CA ASP A 285 -27.19 7.92 -23.59
C ASP A 285 -27.94 7.64 -24.91
N LEU A 286 -28.82 8.57 -25.30
CA LEU A 286 -29.53 8.51 -26.59
C LEU A 286 -28.60 8.67 -27.81
N LEU A 287 -27.34 9.05 -27.60
CA LEU A 287 -26.31 9.19 -28.62
C LEU A 287 -25.23 8.12 -28.55
N ALA A 288 -25.43 7.02 -27.80
CA ALA A 288 -24.39 6.01 -27.59
C ALA A 288 -23.77 5.46 -28.88
N ALA A 289 -24.52 5.44 -29.99
CA ALA A 289 -24.06 4.98 -31.30
C ALA A 289 -23.56 6.12 -32.24
N LEU A 290 -23.49 7.37 -31.77
CA LEU A 290 -23.02 8.51 -32.56
C LEU A 290 -21.49 8.58 -32.65
N ASP A 291 -20.81 8.34 -31.54
CA ASP A 291 -19.36 8.37 -31.50
C ASP A 291 -18.89 7.01 -31.00
N VAL A 292 -18.02 6.35 -31.77
CA VAL A 292 -17.26 5.23 -31.22
C VAL A 292 -16.50 5.76 -30.02
N ASP A 293 -16.50 5.01 -28.90
CA ASP A 293 -15.76 5.38 -27.71
C ASP A 293 -14.37 5.84 -28.11
N ALA A 294 -14.04 7.10 -27.77
CA ALA A 294 -12.65 7.52 -27.88
C ALA A 294 -11.87 6.52 -27.01
N PRO A 295 -10.76 5.92 -27.49
CA PRO A 295 -9.96 5.07 -26.63
C PRO A 295 -9.55 5.92 -25.42
N VAL A 296 -10.21 5.69 -24.29
CA VAL A 296 -9.87 6.36 -23.04
C VAL A 296 -8.41 6.05 -22.81
N PRO A 297 -7.54 7.06 -22.68
CA PRO A 297 -6.13 6.82 -22.45
C PRO A 297 -5.97 5.86 -21.27
N ASP A 298 -5.55 4.64 -21.58
CA ASP A 298 -5.22 3.61 -20.60
C ASP A 298 -3.72 3.33 -20.70
N ARG A 299 -3.25 2.41 -19.87
CA ARG A 299 -1.83 2.08 -19.80
C ARG A 299 -1.28 1.50 -21.12
N LEU A 300 -2.13 1.01 -22.02
CA LEU A 300 -1.76 0.46 -23.33
C LEU A 300 -1.94 1.44 -24.48
N THR A 301 -2.42 2.66 -24.26
CA THR A 301 -2.64 3.64 -25.34
C THR A 301 -1.38 3.91 -26.16
N THR A 302 -0.23 4.14 -25.51
CA THR A 302 1.05 4.31 -26.20
C THR A 302 1.49 3.05 -26.95
N TYR A 303 1.28 1.87 -26.36
CA TYR A 303 1.61 0.60 -27.01
C TYR A 303 0.79 0.40 -28.28
N ARG A 304 -0.54 0.60 -28.21
CA ARG A 304 -1.45 0.49 -29.35
C ARG A 304 -1.13 1.50 -30.46
N SER A 305 -0.75 2.74 -30.11
CA SER A 305 -0.43 3.77 -31.12
C SER A 305 0.88 3.51 -31.88
N MET A 306 1.72 2.58 -31.40
CA MET A 306 2.97 2.18 -32.04
C MET A 306 2.83 0.94 -32.95
N ARG A 307 1.69 0.22 -32.90
CA ARG A 307 1.49 -1.04 -33.65
C ARG A 307 0.31 -0.94 -34.59
N ASP A 308 0.44 -1.59 -35.74
CA ASP A 308 -0.67 -1.87 -36.64
C ASP A 308 -1.00 -3.36 -36.53
N ALA A 309 -2.15 -3.69 -35.93
CA ALA A 309 -2.59 -5.07 -35.68
C ALA A 309 -2.72 -5.91 -36.97
N SER A 310 -2.80 -5.27 -38.14
CA SER A 310 -2.81 -5.97 -39.43
C SER A 310 -1.41 -6.33 -39.95
N LYS A 311 -0.35 -5.76 -39.37
CA LYS A 311 1.03 -5.88 -39.84
C LYS A 311 1.97 -6.56 -38.86
N THR A 312 1.69 -6.48 -37.55
CA THR A 312 2.52 -7.14 -36.54
C THR A 312 1.86 -8.42 -36.00
N PRO A 313 2.64 -9.49 -35.74
CA PRO A 313 2.16 -10.66 -35.00
C PRO A 313 2.04 -10.42 -33.48
N GLU A 314 2.47 -9.26 -32.98
CA GLU A 314 2.33 -8.88 -31.57
C GLU A 314 0.85 -8.80 -31.14
N PRO A 315 0.50 -9.14 -29.89
CA PRO A 315 -0.86 -8.97 -29.39
C PRO A 315 -1.21 -7.49 -29.25
N VAL A 316 -2.32 -7.04 -29.87
CA VAL A 316 -2.81 -5.65 -29.81
C VAL A 316 -4.27 -5.65 -29.34
N PRO A 317 -4.54 -5.86 -28.04
CA PRO A 317 -5.91 -5.94 -27.54
C PRO A 317 -6.61 -4.59 -27.65
N GLY A 318 -7.84 -4.58 -28.17
CA GLY A 318 -8.66 -3.37 -28.31
C GLY A 318 -9.37 -2.93 -27.02
N THR A 319 -9.42 -3.79 -26.00
CA THR A 319 -10.13 -3.56 -24.74
C THR A 319 -9.20 -3.09 -23.63
N LYS A 320 -9.75 -2.33 -22.67
CA LYS A 320 -9.01 -1.89 -21.47
C LYS A 320 -8.41 -3.10 -20.72
N PRO A 321 -7.15 -3.03 -20.28
CA PRO A 321 -6.54 -4.12 -19.52
C PRO A 321 -7.27 -4.40 -18.21
N ALA A 322 -7.47 -5.68 -17.90
CA ALA A 322 -7.93 -6.15 -16.60
C ALA A 322 -6.74 -6.35 -15.66
N VAL A 323 -6.92 -6.02 -14.37
CA VAL A 323 -5.86 -6.19 -13.37
C VAL A 323 -5.69 -7.68 -13.06
N GLY A 324 -4.48 -8.19 -13.24
CA GLY A 324 -4.09 -9.55 -12.88
C GLY A 324 -3.66 -9.67 -11.42
N GLN A 325 -2.79 -10.64 -11.13
CA GLN A 325 -2.28 -10.90 -9.77
C GLN A 325 -1.08 -10.03 -9.39
N ASN A 326 -0.54 -9.23 -10.32
CA ASN A 326 0.62 -8.36 -10.11
C ASN A 326 1.88 -9.11 -9.62
N ASN A 327 2.07 -10.35 -10.09
CA ASN A 327 3.11 -11.24 -9.59
C ASN A 327 3.87 -11.98 -10.71
N THR A 328 3.60 -11.74 -12.00
CA THR A 328 4.31 -12.40 -13.11
C THR A 328 5.44 -11.53 -13.64
N PHE A 329 6.55 -12.13 -14.05
CA PHE A 329 7.58 -11.47 -14.83
C PHE A 329 7.97 -12.28 -16.07
N VAL A 330 8.49 -11.58 -17.08
CA VAL A 330 9.11 -12.19 -18.25
C VAL A 330 10.38 -11.42 -18.63
N ILE A 331 11.37 -12.15 -19.13
CA ILE A 331 12.53 -11.60 -19.81
C ILE A 331 12.53 -12.14 -21.23
N GLN A 332 12.44 -11.25 -22.22
CA GLN A 332 12.50 -11.62 -23.63
C GLN A 332 13.84 -11.20 -24.24
N GLU A 333 14.52 -12.13 -24.90
CA GLU A 333 15.66 -11.84 -25.77
C GLU A 333 15.15 -11.23 -27.09
N HIS A 334 15.57 -10.00 -27.38
CA HIS A 334 15.12 -9.25 -28.55
C HIS A 334 16.28 -8.94 -29.51
N HIS A 335 16.30 -9.67 -30.62
CA HIS A 335 17.23 -9.47 -31.74
C HIS A 335 16.74 -8.36 -32.67
N ALA A 336 16.66 -7.14 -32.16
CA ALA A 336 16.39 -5.95 -32.95
C ALA A 336 17.67 -5.48 -33.68
N ARG A 337 17.79 -4.17 -33.96
CA ARG A 337 19.05 -3.59 -34.48
C ARG A 337 20.28 -3.92 -33.63
N ARG A 338 20.09 -4.10 -32.33
CA ARG A 338 21.06 -4.62 -31.37
C ARG A 338 20.34 -5.58 -30.44
N LEU A 339 21.05 -6.63 -30.03
CA LEU A 339 20.57 -7.55 -29.02
C LEU A 339 20.37 -6.80 -27.70
N HIS A 340 19.21 -7.00 -27.09
CA HIS A 340 18.90 -6.57 -25.73
C HIS A 340 17.86 -7.53 -25.13
N TYR A 341 17.60 -7.36 -23.85
CA TYR A 341 16.65 -8.18 -23.11
C TYR A 341 15.56 -7.28 -22.54
N ASP A 342 14.32 -7.54 -22.92
CA ASP A 342 13.18 -6.83 -22.36
C ASP A 342 12.78 -7.48 -21.05
N PHE A 343 13.08 -6.81 -19.94
CA PHE A 343 12.62 -7.21 -18.62
C PHE A 343 11.26 -6.57 -18.34
N ARG A 344 10.27 -7.39 -18.00
CA ARG A 344 8.89 -6.94 -17.84
C ARG A 344 8.26 -7.50 -16.58
N LEU A 345 7.54 -6.65 -15.86
CA LEU A 345 6.84 -6.97 -14.61
C LEU A 345 5.35 -6.68 -14.77
N GLU A 346 4.50 -7.65 -14.45
CA GLU A 346 3.05 -7.47 -14.39
C GLU A 346 2.67 -6.49 -13.26
N ARG A 347 2.07 -5.36 -13.61
CA ARG A 347 1.58 -4.38 -12.64
C ARG A 347 0.35 -3.64 -13.18
N ASP A 348 -0.72 -3.63 -12.38
CA ASP A 348 -2.00 -2.96 -12.63
C ASP A 348 -2.56 -3.23 -14.04
N GLY A 349 -2.54 -4.51 -14.44
CA GLY A 349 -3.12 -4.99 -15.70
C GLY A 349 -2.24 -4.87 -16.93
N VAL A 350 -0.99 -4.45 -16.79
CA VAL A 350 -0.02 -4.36 -17.90
C VAL A 350 1.34 -4.89 -17.51
N LEU A 351 2.24 -5.05 -18.47
CA LEU A 351 3.64 -5.36 -18.30
C LEU A 351 4.47 -4.08 -18.33
N VAL A 352 4.90 -3.60 -17.16
CA VAL A 352 5.85 -2.49 -17.02
C VAL A 352 7.21 -2.98 -17.49
N SER A 353 7.80 -2.26 -18.45
CA SER A 353 8.84 -2.83 -19.31
C SER A 353 10.11 -1.99 -19.35
N TRP A 354 11.25 -2.68 -19.37
CA TRP A 354 12.57 -2.09 -19.55
C TRP A 354 13.39 -2.87 -20.58
N ALA A 355 13.96 -2.18 -21.55
CA ALA A 355 14.98 -2.72 -22.43
C ALA A 355 16.35 -2.70 -21.72
N VAL A 356 16.95 -3.87 -21.50
CA VAL A 356 18.21 -4.06 -20.76
C VAL A 356 19.28 -4.65 -21.70
N PRO A 357 20.21 -3.84 -22.24
CA PRO A 357 21.16 -4.30 -23.27
C PRO A 357 22.06 -5.47 -22.86
N LYS A 358 22.35 -5.61 -21.56
CA LYS A 358 23.21 -6.66 -21.00
C LYS A 358 22.45 -7.65 -20.12
N ASN A 359 21.12 -7.72 -20.27
CA ASN A 359 20.21 -8.42 -19.36
C ASN A 359 20.32 -7.91 -17.90
N LEU A 360 19.52 -8.44 -16.97
CA LEU A 360 19.69 -8.14 -15.55
C LEU A 360 21.06 -8.64 -15.05
N PRO A 361 21.71 -7.94 -14.11
CA PRO A 361 23.02 -8.33 -13.62
C PRO A 361 22.97 -9.64 -12.83
N GLU A 362 23.91 -10.54 -13.09
CA GLU A 362 24.02 -11.80 -12.35
C GLU A 362 24.78 -11.65 -11.02
N SER A 363 25.46 -10.53 -10.78
CA SER A 363 26.23 -10.30 -9.56
C SER A 363 25.97 -8.92 -8.96
N THR A 364 26.30 -8.76 -7.68
CA THR A 364 26.09 -7.49 -6.95
C THR A 364 27.19 -6.46 -7.22
N SER A 365 28.20 -6.78 -8.04
CA SER A 365 29.36 -5.91 -8.28
C SER A 365 29.19 -5.02 -9.50
N VAL A 366 28.15 -5.24 -10.31
CA VAL A 366 27.90 -4.51 -11.54
C VAL A 366 26.45 -4.04 -11.59
N ASN A 367 26.24 -2.87 -12.20
CA ASN A 367 24.92 -2.34 -12.51
C ASN A 367 24.76 -2.34 -14.02
N HIS A 368 23.57 -2.70 -14.49
CA HIS A 368 23.23 -2.64 -15.90
C HIS A 368 22.27 -1.48 -16.17
N LEU A 369 22.44 -0.82 -17.31
CA LEU A 369 21.48 0.17 -17.79
C LEU A 369 20.18 -0.55 -18.16
N ALA A 370 19.06 -0.06 -17.67
CA ALA A 370 17.72 -0.45 -18.06
C ALA A 370 17.02 0.80 -18.64
N VAL A 371 16.40 0.69 -19.80
CA VAL A 371 15.70 1.80 -20.44
C VAL A 371 14.21 1.51 -20.38
N HIS A 372 13.46 2.29 -19.62
CA HIS A 372 12.01 2.14 -19.50
C HIS A 372 11.34 2.39 -20.86
N THR A 373 10.50 1.45 -21.28
CA THR A 373 9.72 1.49 -22.52
C THR A 373 8.24 1.68 -22.19
N GLU A 374 7.38 1.66 -23.21
CA GLU A 374 5.94 1.64 -23.04
C GLU A 374 5.46 0.38 -22.30
N ASP A 375 4.33 0.47 -21.60
CA ASP A 375 3.70 -0.69 -20.97
C ASP A 375 3.16 -1.63 -22.05
N HIS A 376 3.28 -2.94 -21.85
CA HIS A 376 2.83 -3.96 -22.81
C HIS A 376 1.59 -4.71 -22.30
N PRO A 377 0.76 -5.28 -23.19
CA PRO A 377 -0.39 -6.08 -22.77
C PRO A 377 0.06 -7.37 -22.06
N LEU A 378 -0.76 -7.91 -21.15
CA LEU A 378 -0.41 -9.12 -20.40
C LEU A 378 -0.19 -10.33 -21.31
N GLU A 379 -0.94 -10.42 -22.41
CA GLU A 379 -0.79 -11.47 -23.43
C GLU A 379 0.62 -11.47 -24.05
N TYR A 380 1.32 -10.33 -24.02
CA TYR A 380 2.69 -10.20 -24.52
C TYR A 380 3.69 -11.02 -23.69
N ALA A 381 3.36 -11.38 -22.45
CA ALA A 381 4.22 -12.21 -21.60
C ALA A 381 4.49 -13.59 -22.20
N SER A 382 3.55 -14.10 -23.00
CA SER A 382 3.66 -15.39 -23.71
C SER A 382 4.09 -15.26 -25.17
N PHE A 383 4.37 -14.06 -25.66
CA PHE A 383 4.68 -13.84 -27.07
C PHE A 383 6.12 -14.23 -27.41
N GLU A 384 6.27 -15.05 -28.45
CA GLU A 384 7.51 -15.31 -29.17
C GLU A 384 7.24 -15.20 -30.67
N GLY A 385 8.14 -14.57 -31.43
CA GLY A 385 7.89 -14.35 -32.85
C GLY A 385 8.93 -13.48 -33.54
N ASN A 386 8.71 -13.23 -34.83
CA ASN A 386 9.53 -12.33 -35.63
C ASN A 386 8.71 -11.12 -36.07
N ILE A 387 9.01 -9.96 -35.50
CA ILE A 387 8.34 -8.69 -35.82
C ILE A 387 8.87 -8.21 -37.19
N PRO A 388 8.00 -7.98 -38.20
CA PRO A 388 8.41 -7.66 -39.56
C PRO A 388 9.29 -6.41 -39.67
N LYS A 389 10.17 -6.39 -40.68
CA LYS A 389 11.06 -5.26 -40.96
C LYS A 389 10.23 -4.03 -41.34
N GLY A 390 10.45 -2.92 -40.63
CA GLY A 390 9.75 -1.65 -40.85
C GLY A 390 8.73 -1.34 -39.76
N GLU A 391 8.29 -2.35 -39.01
CA GLU A 391 7.44 -2.17 -37.83
C GLU A 391 8.26 -1.75 -36.61
N TYR A 392 7.58 -1.14 -35.63
CA TYR A 392 8.19 -0.79 -34.34
C TYR A 392 8.66 -2.07 -33.64
N GLY A 393 9.87 -2.07 -33.08
CA GLY A 393 10.44 -3.28 -32.46
C GLY A 393 10.83 -4.39 -33.44
N ALA A 394 10.94 -4.13 -34.76
CA ALA A 394 11.35 -5.12 -35.75
C ALA A 394 12.56 -5.98 -35.31
N GLY A 395 12.41 -7.30 -35.36
CA GLY A 395 13.38 -8.26 -34.86
C GLY A 395 12.75 -9.54 -34.33
N LYS A 396 13.59 -10.52 -33.99
CA LYS A 396 13.15 -11.78 -33.38
C LYS A 396 13.05 -11.62 -31.86
N VAL A 397 11.92 -12.00 -31.29
CA VAL A 397 11.62 -12.01 -29.85
C VAL A 397 11.50 -13.45 -29.39
N ILE A 398 12.22 -13.82 -28.33
CA ILE A 398 12.27 -15.17 -27.74
C ILE A 398 12.16 -15.00 -26.22
N ILE A 399 11.39 -15.83 -25.53
CA ILE A 399 11.34 -15.81 -24.07
C ILE A 399 12.64 -16.42 -23.55
N TRP A 400 13.43 -15.59 -22.88
CA TRP A 400 14.67 -16.01 -22.25
C TRP A 400 14.41 -16.62 -20.87
N ASP A 401 13.54 -16.01 -20.07
CA ASP A 401 13.07 -16.56 -18.80
C ASP A 401 11.69 -15.99 -18.44
N ALA A 402 10.95 -16.70 -17.60
CA ALA A 402 9.65 -16.28 -17.10
C ALA A 402 9.41 -16.93 -15.73
N GLY A 403 8.60 -16.29 -14.90
CA GLY A 403 8.29 -16.79 -13.57
C GLY A 403 7.45 -15.81 -12.77
N THR A 404 7.50 -15.93 -11.44
CA THR A 404 6.80 -15.04 -10.53
C THR A 404 7.76 -14.09 -9.82
N TYR A 405 7.22 -13.01 -9.25
CA TYR A 405 7.97 -12.08 -8.44
C TYR A 405 7.17 -11.58 -7.24
N GLU A 406 7.88 -11.20 -6.20
CA GLU A 406 7.35 -10.50 -5.04
C GLU A 406 7.79 -9.03 -5.07
N ALA A 407 6.84 -8.11 -4.88
CA ALA A 407 7.11 -6.68 -4.87
C ALA A 407 7.36 -6.17 -3.45
N GLU A 408 8.59 -5.81 -3.12
CA GLU A 408 8.88 -5.10 -1.87
C GLU A 408 8.60 -3.60 -1.99
N LYS A 409 8.89 -3.04 -3.16
CA LYS A 409 8.68 -1.62 -3.47
C LYS A 409 8.38 -1.47 -4.95
N PHE A 410 7.37 -0.68 -5.30
CA PHE A 410 7.04 -0.39 -6.68
C PHE A 410 6.57 1.06 -6.80
N LEU A 411 7.54 1.99 -6.81
CA LEU A 411 7.33 3.43 -6.97
C LEU A 411 7.75 3.87 -8.39
N ASP A 412 7.41 5.10 -8.71
CA ASP A 412 7.67 5.74 -10.00
C ASP A 412 9.14 5.86 -10.39
N ASP A 413 10.00 5.98 -9.38
CA ASP A 413 11.43 6.22 -9.50
C ASP A 413 12.27 5.06 -8.94
N GLU A 414 11.63 4.09 -8.28
CA GLU A 414 12.33 2.95 -7.65
C GLU A 414 11.42 1.71 -7.55
N VAL A 415 11.90 0.59 -8.09
CA VAL A 415 11.25 -0.73 -8.02
C VAL A 415 12.21 -1.72 -7.38
N ILE A 416 11.77 -2.43 -6.33
CA ILE A 416 12.51 -3.49 -5.66
C ILE A 416 11.65 -4.75 -5.66
N VAL A 417 12.18 -5.80 -6.27
CA VAL A 417 11.47 -7.08 -6.47
C VAL A 417 12.38 -8.26 -6.17
N THR A 418 11.78 -9.36 -5.74
CA THR A 418 12.43 -10.67 -5.68
C THR A 418 11.88 -11.54 -6.80
N LEU A 419 12.75 -12.02 -7.69
CA LEU A 419 12.38 -12.81 -8.86
C LEU A 419 12.52 -14.32 -8.59
N HIS A 420 11.56 -15.09 -9.10
CA HIS A 420 11.50 -16.55 -9.05
C HIS A 420 11.34 -17.11 -10.47
N GLY A 421 12.43 -17.10 -11.24
CA GLY A 421 12.51 -17.67 -12.58
C GLY A 421 13.27 -18.99 -12.65
N ASN A 422 13.36 -19.54 -13.86
CA ASN A 422 14.12 -20.77 -14.11
C ASN A 422 15.61 -20.48 -14.36
N ARG A 423 15.93 -19.30 -14.91
CA ARG A 423 17.31 -18.88 -15.22
C ARG A 423 17.79 -17.76 -14.30
N ILE A 424 16.90 -16.84 -13.94
CA ILE A 424 17.19 -15.74 -13.04
C ILE A 424 16.36 -15.83 -11.76
N SER A 425 17.02 -15.63 -10.64
CA SER A 425 16.39 -15.62 -9.33
C SER A 425 17.15 -14.70 -8.38
N GLY A 426 16.43 -14.09 -7.45
CA GLY A 426 17.00 -13.26 -6.40
C GLY A 426 16.46 -11.83 -6.41
N ARG A 427 17.05 -10.99 -5.57
CA ARG A 427 16.54 -9.65 -5.29
C ARG A 427 17.16 -8.59 -6.19
N TYR A 428 16.33 -7.78 -6.83
CA TYR A 428 16.72 -6.76 -7.80
C TYR A 428 16.13 -5.40 -7.45
N ALA A 429 16.92 -4.35 -7.66
CA ALA A 429 16.49 -2.96 -7.60
C ALA A 429 16.65 -2.30 -8.98
N LEU A 430 15.60 -1.64 -9.44
CA LEU A 430 15.59 -0.73 -10.58
C LEU A 430 15.45 0.69 -10.03
N ILE A 431 16.43 1.56 -10.31
CA ILE A 431 16.44 2.94 -9.81
C ILE A 431 16.49 3.91 -10.99
N GLN A 432 15.53 4.83 -11.08
CA GLN A 432 15.49 5.85 -12.11
C GLN A 432 16.62 6.85 -11.89
N THR A 433 17.42 7.08 -12.93
CA THR A 433 18.51 8.06 -12.89
C THR A 433 18.15 9.34 -13.61
N LYS A 434 17.54 9.23 -14.81
CA LYS A 434 17.11 10.39 -15.60
C LYS A 434 16.09 10.01 -16.66
N GLY A 435 14.90 10.59 -16.62
CA GLY A 435 13.86 10.34 -17.62
C GLY A 435 13.57 8.84 -17.74
N ASN A 436 13.73 8.25 -18.92
CA ASN A 436 13.53 6.82 -19.11
C ASN A 436 14.76 5.95 -18.79
N GLN A 437 15.86 6.51 -18.27
CA GLN A 437 17.06 5.75 -17.92
C GLN A 437 17.04 5.29 -16.47
N TRP A 438 17.25 3.99 -16.28
CA TRP A 438 17.24 3.29 -15.00
C TRP A 438 18.52 2.47 -14.82
N LEU A 439 18.87 2.18 -13.57
CA LEU A 439 19.92 1.24 -13.20
C LEU A 439 19.29 -0.01 -12.61
N ALA A 440 19.54 -1.17 -13.23
CA ALA A 440 19.25 -2.47 -12.66
C ALA A 440 20.45 -2.93 -11.81
N HIS A 441 20.19 -3.25 -10.55
CA HIS A 441 21.18 -3.72 -9.58
C HIS A 441 20.69 -5.01 -8.94
N ARG A 442 21.51 -6.08 -8.99
CA ARG A 442 21.27 -7.27 -8.18
C ARG A 442 21.69 -6.95 -6.76
N MET A 443 20.72 -6.94 -5.85
CA MET A 443 20.99 -6.73 -4.44
C MET A 443 21.65 -7.98 -3.86
N LYS A 444 22.42 -7.82 -2.80
CA LYS A 444 22.80 -8.98 -1.98
C LYS A 444 21.51 -9.60 -1.47
N ASP A 445 21.38 -10.92 -1.63
CA ASP A 445 20.29 -11.66 -1.02
C ASP A 445 20.21 -11.22 0.44
N GLN A 446 19.07 -10.64 0.81
CA GLN A 446 18.77 -10.49 2.23
C GLN A 446 18.77 -11.92 2.73
N LYS A 447 19.64 -12.25 3.69
CA LYS A 447 19.62 -13.57 4.30
C LYS A 447 18.16 -13.86 4.63
N VAL A 448 17.61 -14.92 4.01
CA VAL A 448 16.29 -15.43 4.34
C VAL A 448 16.23 -15.47 5.86
N PHE A 449 15.19 -14.89 6.43
CA PHE A 449 15.03 -14.92 7.87
C PHE A 449 14.73 -16.38 8.26
N GLU A 450 15.80 -17.14 8.52
CA GLU A 450 15.70 -18.55 8.85
C GLU A 450 15.34 -18.70 10.32
N PHE A 451 14.04 -18.80 10.60
CA PHE A 451 13.51 -19.01 11.95
C PHE A 451 14.17 -20.23 12.63
N ASP A 452 14.44 -21.31 11.89
CA ASP A 452 15.05 -22.52 12.44
C ASP A 452 16.50 -22.34 12.90
N SER A 453 17.21 -21.35 12.36
CA SER A 453 18.56 -21.00 12.79
C SER A 453 18.59 -20.08 14.01
N LEU A 454 17.43 -19.52 14.40
CA LEU A 454 17.34 -18.48 15.41
C LEU A 454 17.42 -19.07 16.82
N ALA A 455 18.18 -18.40 17.69
CA ALA A 455 18.30 -18.71 19.11
C ALA A 455 18.12 -17.43 19.93
N PRO A 456 17.53 -17.50 21.14
CA PRO A 456 17.32 -16.30 21.95
C PRO A 456 18.62 -15.55 22.29
N MET A 457 18.54 -14.22 22.35
CA MET A 457 19.56 -13.38 22.94
C MET A 457 19.54 -13.51 24.47
N PHE A 458 20.71 -13.49 25.12
CA PHE A 458 20.84 -13.68 26.55
C PHE A 458 21.34 -12.43 27.28
N ALA A 459 20.74 -12.13 28.43
CA ALA A 459 21.21 -11.07 29.33
C ALA A 459 22.46 -11.50 30.12
N SER A 460 23.39 -10.57 30.31
CA SER A 460 24.49 -10.66 31.27
C SER A 460 23.98 -10.41 32.69
N HIS A 461 24.56 -11.07 33.69
CA HIS A 461 24.27 -10.74 35.08
C HIS A 461 24.99 -9.45 35.46
N GLY A 462 24.30 -8.54 36.15
CA GLY A 462 24.86 -7.27 36.61
C GLY A 462 23.81 -6.45 37.34
N SER A 463 24.24 -5.35 37.98
CA SER A 463 23.32 -4.47 38.69
C SER A 463 22.66 -3.47 37.74
N VAL A 464 21.35 -3.27 37.89
CA VAL A 464 20.60 -2.26 37.12
C VAL A 464 20.41 -0.94 37.87
N ALA A 465 20.67 -0.90 39.18
CA ALA A 465 20.32 0.25 40.04
C ALA A 465 20.89 1.59 39.56
N GLY A 466 22.10 1.59 38.99
CA GLY A 466 22.76 2.80 38.48
C GLY A 466 22.38 3.19 37.05
N LEU A 467 21.56 2.40 36.35
CA LEU A 467 21.24 2.62 34.93
C LEU A 467 20.16 3.69 34.77
N LYS A 468 20.28 4.48 33.69
CA LYS A 468 19.41 5.62 33.41
C LYS A 468 18.40 5.33 32.30
N SER A 469 17.15 5.71 32.53
CA SER A 469 15.99 5.51 31.65
C SER A 469 16.14 6.12 30.25
N GLY A 470 16.96 7.16 30.09
CA GLY A 470 17.28 7.75 28.79
C GLY A 470 18.13 6.84 27.89
N GLN A 471 18.89 5.91 28.46
CA GLN A 471 19.76 4.99 27.71
C GLN A 471 19.27 3.53 27.78
N TRP A 472 18.51 3.19 28.82
CA TRP A 472 18.05 1.84 29.12
C TRP A 472 16.52 1.82 29.21
N ALA A 473 15.93 0.76 28.70
CA ALA A 473 14.56 0.36 29.01
C ALA A 473 14.61 -0.73 30.07
N PHE A 474 13.64 -0.72 30.97
CA PHE A 474 13.55 -1.70 32.06
C PHE A 474 12.29 -2.54 31.85
N GLU A 475 12.46 -3.85 31.83
CA GLU A 475 11.38 -4.83 31.85
C GLU A 475 11.48 -5.60 33.15
N GLY A 476 10.38 -6.12 33.68
CA GLY A 476 10.53 -7.05 34.78
C GLY A 476 11.01 -8.42 34.29
N LYS A 477 11.60 -9.16 35.22
CA LYS A 477 12.16 -10.48 34.97
C LYS A 477 11.14 -11.52 35.42
N TRP A 478 10.64 -12.30 34.46
CA TRP A 478 9.65 -13.35 34.71
C TRP A 478 10.32 -14.72 34.80
N ASP A 479 9.73 -15.57 35.63
CA ASP A 479 10.10 -16.97 35.74
C ASP A 479 9.16 -17.81 34.87
N GLY A 480 9.67 -18.27 33.72
CA GLY A 480 8.91 -19.06 32.74
C GLY A 480 9.81 -19.88 31.82
N TYR A 481 9.29 -20.25 30.66
CA TYR A 481 10.11 -20.82 29.58
C TYR A 481 10.22 -19.85 28.40
N ARG A 482 11.46 -19.50 28.07
CA ARG A 482 11.78 -18.68 26.89
C ARG A 482 11.32 -19.36 25.60
N LEU A 483 10.54 -18.63 24.79
CA LEU A 483 10.07 -19.07 23.47
C LEU A 483 10.37 -18.02 22.40
N LEU A 484 10.80 -18.52 21.24
CA LEU A 484 10.67 -17.81 19.98
C LEU A 484 9.40 -18.29 19.29
N VAL A 485 8.58 -17.36 18.81
CA VAL A 485 7.30 -17.61 18.17
C VAL A 485 7.39 -17.13 16.74
N ASP A 486 7.08 -18.00 15.78
CA ASP A 486 6.90 -17.66 14.37
C ASP A 486 5.40 -17.83 14.06
N ALA A 487 4.72 -16.70 13.89
CA ALA A 487 3.33 -16.63 13.50
C ALA A 487 3.27 -16.13 12.06
N ASP A 488 2.93 -17.02 11.14
CA ASP A 488 2.98 -16.78 9.69
C ASP A 488 1.58 -17.01 9.11
N HIS A 489 0.84 -15.92 8.91
CA HIS A 489 -0.50 -15.93 8.32
C HIS A 489 -1.44 -16.98 8.93
N GLY A 490 -1.50 -17.04 10.26
CA GLY A 490 -2.32 -18.01 11.00
C GLY A 490 -1.60 -19.31 11.38
N SER A 491 -0.46 -19.61 10.75
CA SER A 491 0.37 -20.77 11.08
C SER A 491 1.27 -20.47 12.27
N LEU A 492 1.48 -21.46 13.14
CA LEU A 492 2.30 -21.32 14.34
C LEU A 492 3.47 -22.30 14.35
N ARG A 493 4.67 -21.78 14.60
CA ARG A 493 5.86 -22.57 14.99
C ARG A 493 6.51 -21.98 16.24
N LEU A 494 6.94 -22.85 17.15
CA LEU A 494 7.53 -22.46 18.44
C LEU A 494 8.89 -23.11 18.65
N ARG A 495 9.88 -22.32 19.04
CA ARG A 495 11.23 -22.82 19.40
C ARG A 495 11.56 -22.47 20.84
N SER A 496 11.99 -23.48 21.59
CA SER A 496 12.48 -23.29 22.96
C SER A 496 13.83 -22.57 22.99
N ARG A 497 14.24 -22.14 24.18
CA ARG A 497 15.62 -21.66 24.47
C ARG A 497 16.74 -22.49 23.83
N SER A 498 16.56 -23.82 23.77
CA SER A 498 17.57 -24.76 23.26
C SER A 498 17.54 -24.96 21.74
N GLY A 499 16.59 -24.33 21.05
CA GLY A 499 16.33 -24.55 19.61
C GLY A 499 15.44 -25.75 19.31
N ARG A 500 14.95 -26.47 20.31
CA ARG A 500 13.98 -27.56 20.10
C ARG A 500 12.61 -27.01 19.67
N ASP A 501 12.01 -27.63 18.65
CA ASP A 501 10.61 -27.40 18.30
C ASP A 501 9.70 -27.89 19.43
N VAL A 502 8.86 -26.98 19.91
CA VAL A 502 7.90 -27.21 21.01
C VAL A 502 6.49 -26.83 20.62
N THR A 503 6.20 -26.73 19.32
CA THR A 503 4.90 -26.28 18.79
C THR A 503 3.75 -27.13 19.31
N SER A 504 3.93 -28.45 19.37
CA SER A 504 2.92 -29.39 19.86
C SER A 504 2.69 -29.33 21.37
N GLU A 505 3.60 -28.72 22.15
CA GLU A 505 3.49 -28.63 23.61
C GLU A 505 2.61 -27.46 24.07
N TYR A 506 2.38 -26.47 23.20
CA TYR A 506 1.60 -25.27 23.52
C TYR A 506 0.46 -25.05 22.51
N PRO A 507 -0.50 -25.99 22.40
CA PRO A 507 -1.62 -25.84 21.46
C PRO A 507 -2.49 -24.60 21.73
N GLN A 508 -2.47 -24.10 22.97
CA GLN A 508 -3.22 -22.92 23.40
C GLN A 508 -2.74 -21.64 22.69
N LEU A 509 -1.48 -21.59 22.26
CA LEU A 509 -0.90 -20.44 21.56
C LEU A 509 -1.30 -20.38 20.07
N ARG A 510 -2.06 -21.35 19.55
CA ARG A 510 -2.59 -21.27 18.17
C ARG A 510 -3.55 -20.09 17.98
N ALA A 511 -4.27 -19.71 19.04
CA ALA A 511 -5.15 -18.53 19.01
C ALA A 511 -4.34 -17.24 18.72
N LEU A 512 -3.13 -17.13 19.29
CA LEU A 512 -2.24 -16.00 19.01
C LEU A 512 -1.87 -15.90 17.52
N ALA A 513 -1.52 -17.02 16.88
CA ALA A 513 -1.19 -17.01 15.46
C ALA A 513 -2.42 -16.71 14.59
N ALA A 514 -3.60 -17.21 14.98
CA ALA A 514 -4.86 -16.92 14.29
C ALA A 514 -5.24 -15.44 14.34
N ASP A 515 -4.99 -14.77 15.48
CA ASP A 515 -5.25 -13.34 15.62
C ASP A 515 -4.24 -12.48 14.85
N LEU A 516 -3.06 -13.03 14.58
CA LEU A 516 -2.01 -12.45 13.74
C LEU A 516 -2.09 -12.92 12.27
N ALA A 517 -3.24 -13.39 11.79
CA ALA A 517 -3.37 -14.00 10.46
C ALA A 517 -3.09 -13.07 9.28
N ASP A 518 -3.19 -11.76 9.47
CA ASP A 518 -2.86 -10.75 8.45
C ASP A 518 -1.36 -10.43 8.38
N HIS A 519 -0.53 -11.05 9.24
CA HIS A 519 0.88 -10.74 9.39
C HIS A 519 1.77 -11.99 9.35
N HIS A 520 3.03 -11.77 9.01
CA HIS A 520 4.13 -12.70 9.30
C HIS A 520 5.08 -12.06 10.33
N VAL A 521 5.09 -12.58 11.55
CA VAL A 521 5.88 -12.06 12.66
C VAL A 521 6.70 -13.13 13.37
N VAL A 522 7.92 -12.74 13.76
CA VAL A 522 8.73 -13.53 14.70
C VAL A 522 8.93 -12.76 15.99
N LEU A 523 8.45 -13.32 17.09
CA LEU A 523 8.44 -12.73 18.42
C LEU A 523 9.40 -13.46 19.36
N ASP A 524 9.95 -12.72 20.31
CA ASP A 524 10.71 -13.26 21.44
C ASP A 524 9.95 -12.92 22.73
N GLY A 525 9.70 -13.93 23.56
CA GLY A 525 8.87 -13.79 24.74
C GLY A 525 9.12 -14.89 25.77
N GLU A 526 8.44 -14.77 26.90
CA GLU A 526 8.42 -15.79 27.93
C GLU A 526 7.02 -16.40 27.98
N VAL A 527 6.94 -17.73 27.98
CA VAL A 527 5.69 -18.40 28.34
C VAL A 527 5.64 -18.54 29.85
N VAL A 528 4.53 -18.09 30.46
CA VAL A 528 4.35 -18.03 31.91
C VAL A 528 3.08 -18.76 32.33
N ALA A 529 3.10 -19.32 33.53
CA ALA A 529 1.93 -19.89 34.19
C ALA A 529 1.58 -18.94 35.33
N LEU A 530 0.35 -18.46 35.37
CA LEU A 530 -0.08 -17.48 36.36
C LEU A 530 -0.71 -18.19 37.56
N ASP A 531 -0.38 -17.73 38.76
CA ASP A 531 -1.08 -18.14 39.97
C ASP A 531 -2.45 -17.44 40.13
N GLU A 532 -3.15 -17.72 41.23
CA GLU A 532 -4.47 -17.14 41.51
C GLU A 532 -4.44 -15.61 41.65
N SER A 533 -3.28 -15.01 41.87
CA SER A 533 -3.06 -13.56 41.94
C SER A 533 -2.60 -12.95 40.61
N GLY A 534 -2.50 -13.76 39.54
CA GLY A 534 -2.07 -13.31 38.22
C GLY A 534 -0.55 -13.12 38.09
N VAL A 535 0.25 -13.63 39.04
CA VAL A 535 1.71 -13.50 39.02
C VAL A 535 2.34 -14.74 38.37
N PRO A 536 3.35 -14.59 37.49
CA PRO A 536 4.11 -15.72 36.94
C PRO A 536 4.73 -16.57 38.04
N ASN A 537 4.36 -17.85 38.09
CA ASN A 537 4.81 -18.80 39.10
C ASN A 537 5.53 -19.99 38.45
N PHE A 538 6.85 -20.11 38.71
CA PHE A 538 7.67 -21.17 38.13
C PHE A 538 7.22 -22.58 38.54
N HIS A 539 6.78 -22.74 39.78
CA HIS A 539 6.34 -24.03 40.29
C HIS A 539 5.07 -24.51 39.58
N GLN A 540 4.15 -23.59 39.28
CA GLN A 540 2.99 -23.90 38.45
C GLN A 540 3.36 -24.25 37.00
N MET A 541 4.36 -23.56 36.42
CA MET A 541 4.86 -23.90 35.09
C MET A 541 5.51 -25.29 35.05
N GLN A 542 6.31 -25.65 36.05
CA GLN A 542 7.00 -26.94 36.13
C GLN A 542 6.03 -28.11 36.35
N ASN A 543 4.95 -27.88 37.10
CA ASN A 543 3.93 -28.88 37.42
C ASN A 543 2.63 -28.71 36.60
N ARG A 544 2.73 -28.05 35.43
CA ARG A 544 1.54 -27.71 34.63
C ARG A 544 0.75 -28.96 34.25
N VAL A 545 -0.57 -28.87 34.40
CA VAL A 545 -1.54 -29.83 33.87
C VAL A 545 -2.22 -29.24 32.64
N ARG A 546 -2.98 -30.03 31.88
CA ARG A 546 -3.63 -29.54 30.64
C ARG A 546 -4.54 -28.33 30.86
N ALA A 547 -5.11 -28.17 32.06
CA ALA A 547 -5.99 -27.07 32.43
C ALA A 547 -5.26 -25.82 32.98
N THR A 548 -3.94 -25.87 33.14
CA THR A 548 -3.17 -24.70 33.63
C THR A 548 -3.27 -23.57 32.60
N ARG A 549 -3.62 -22.36 33.06
CA ARG A 549 -3.65 -21.15 32.22
C ARG A 549 -2.22 -20.74 31.92
N ILE A 550 -1.90 -20.69 30.63
CA ILE A 550 -0.57 -20.36 30.13
C ILE A 550 -0.70 -19.16 29.21
N GLU A 551 0.18 -18.19 29.38
CA GLU A 551 0.22 -16.97 28.56
C GLU A 551 1.60 -16.79 27.93
N PHE A 552 1.65 -16.18 26.75
CA PHE A 552 2.89 -15.77 26.10
C PHE A 552 3.04 -14.26 26.25
N TRP A 553 4.04 -13.84 27.02
CA TRP A 553 4.35 -12.44 27.23
C TRP A 553 5.53 -12.04 26.33
N ALA A 554 5.23 -11.31 25.26
CA ALA A 554 6.21 -10.87 24.28
C ALA A 554 6.97 -9.63 24.76
N PHE A 555 8.28 -9.58 24.51
CA PHE A 555 9.11 -8.41 24.84
C PHE A 555 10.09 -8.02 23.72
N ASP A 556 10.09 -8.71 22.57
CA ASP A 556 10.83 -8.30 21.38
C ASP A 556 10.16 -8.80 20.10
N VAL A 557 10.41 -8.09 18.99
CA VAL A 557 9.96 -8.45 17.63
C VAL A 557 11.17 -8.48 16.71
N LEU A 558 11.39 -9.64 16.08
CA LEU A 558 12.62 -9.98 15.35
C LEU A 558 12.42 -9.94 13.84
N TYR A 559 11.18 -10.09 13.39
CA TYR A 559 10.74 -10.05 12.01
C TYR A 559 9.28 -9.57 11.96
N LEU A 560 8.95 -8.75 10.95
CA LEU A 560 7.60 -8.26 10.67
C LEU A 560 7.46 -8.05 9.16
N ASP A 561 6.50 -8.75 8.54
CA ASP A 561 6.00 -8.58 7.16
C ASP A 561 7.12 -8.32 6.13
N GLY A 562 7.95 -9.34 5.87
CA GLY A 562 9.05 -9.24 4.91
C GLY A 562 10.36 -8.70 5.50
N ARG A 563 10.34 -8.07 6.68
CA ARG A 563 11.49 -7.30 7.19
C ARG A 563 12.11 -7.89 8.45
N SER A 564 13.39 -8.28 8.35
CA SER A 564 14.20 -8.63 9.53
C SER A 564 14.54 -7.38 10.37
N LEU A 565 14.27 -7.48 11.67
CA LEU A 565 14.50 -6.41 12.65
C LEU A 565 15.74 -6.66 13.52
N LEU A 566 16.51 -7.74 13.29
CA LEU A 566 17.67 -8.09 14.13
C LEU A 566 18.69 -6.95 14.28
N ARG A 567 18.86 -6.13 13.23
CA ARG A 567 19.77 -4.97 13.24
C ARG A 567 19.14 -3.66 13.70
N ALA A 568 17.81 -3.60 13.81
CA ALA A 568 17.11 -2.42 14.30
C ALA A 568 17.43 -2.18 15.78
N LYS A 569 17.36 -0.92 16.24
CA LYS A 569 17.57 -0.57 17.65
C LYS A 569 16.40 -1.09 18.49
N TYR A 570 16.68 -1.50 19.72
CA TYR A 570 15.66 -2.01 20.64
C TYR A 570 14.47 -1.05 20.79
N GLN A 571 14.72 0.27 20.88
CA GLN A 571 13.65 1.26 20.99
C GLN A 571 12.68 1.23 19.80
N ASP A 572 13.19 1.02 18.59
CA ASP A 572 12.35 0.96 17.38
C ASP A 572 11.56 -0.35 17.34
N ARG A 573 12.21 -1.48 17.68
CA ARG A 573 11.55 -2.79 17.76
C ARG A 573 10.45 -2.79 18.82
N ARG A 574 10.71 -2.21 20.00
CA ARG A 574 9.73 -2.10 21.08
C ARG A 574 8.50 -1.29 20.65
N ARG A 575 8.68 -0.17 19.97
CA ARG A 575 7.57 0.64 19.44
C ARG A 575 6.73 -0.12 18.42
N LEU A 576 7.38 -0.88 17.54
CA LEU A 576 6.68 -1.76 16.58
C LEU A 576 5.90 -2.85 17.29
N LEU A 577 6.48 -3.49 18.31
CA LEU A 577 5.81 -4.52 19.11
C LEU A 577 4.57 -3.97 19.84
N GLU A 578 4.68 -2.80 20.45
CA GLU A 578 3.55 -2.11 21.11
C GLU A 578 2.46 -1.71 20.11
N THR A 579 2.85 -1.28 18.90
CA THR A 579 1.89 -0.95 17.83
C THR A 579 1.17 -2.21 17.36
N LEU A 580 1.91 -3.31 17.15
CA LEU A 580 1.35 -4.61 16.76
C LEU A 580 0.31 -5.08 17.78
N ALA A 581 0.61 -4.96 19.08
CA ALA A 581 -0.30 -5.34 20.15
C ALA A 581 -1.56 -4.44 20.27
N SER A 582 -1.58 -3.24 19.65
CA SER A 582 -2.71 -2.30 19.81
C SER A 582 -4.00 -2.69 19.06
N GLY A 583 -4.00 -3.80 18.31
CA GLY A 583 -5.15 -4.30 17.56
C GLY A 583 -5.37 -5.80 17.62
N VAL A 584 -4.60 -6.54 18.43
CA VAL A 584 -4.61 -8.01 18.54
C VAL A 584 -4.40 -8.42 20.00
N ASP A 585 -4.81 -9.62 20.38
CA ASP A 585 -4.65 -10.25 21.71
C ASP A 585 -3.21 -10.76 21.92
N LEU A 586 -2.22 -9.90 21.62
CA LEU A 586 -0.81 -10.12 21.91
C LEU A 586 -0.43 -9.41 23.21
N ILE A 587 -0.06 -10.19 24.22
CA ILE A 587 0.34 -9.64 25.52
C ILE A 587 1.78 -9.11 25.45
N VAL A 588 1.93 -7.80 25.57
CA VAL A 588 3.21 -7.09 25.64
C VAL A 588 3.28 -6.35 26.98
N PRO A 589 3.96 -6.90 28.01
CA PRO A 589 4.09 -6.22 29.30
C PRO A 589 4.74 -4.85 29.15
N ASP A 590 4.23 -3.87 29.91
CA ASP A 590 4.74 -2.50 29.91
C ASP A 590 6.19 -2.41 30.39
N LEU A 591 6.89 -1.38 29.90
CA LEU A 591 8.18 -1.02 30.45
C LEU A 591 8.00 -0.43 31.86
N LEU A 592 8.92 -0.81 32.75
CA LEU A 592 9.00 -0.27 34.09
C LEU A 592 9.35 1.23 34.06
N PRO A 593 8.63 2.08 34.81
CA PRO A 593 8.89 3.51 34.83
C PRO A 593 10.16 3.84 35.63
N GLY A 594 10.76 4.99 35.30
CA GLY A 594 11.89 5.54 36.05
C GLY A 594 13.26 4.94 35.72
N ASP A 595 14.26 5.36 36.49
CA ASP A 595 15.64 4.84 36.42
C ASP A 595 15.73 3.44 37.08
N GLY A 596 16.87 2.76 36.92
CA GLY A 596 16.98 1.35 37.28
C GLY A 596 16.71 1.01 38.75
N ALA A 597 17.01 1.92 39.69
CA ALA A 597 16.64 1.76 41.09
C ALA A 597 15.11 1.77 41.32
N GLN A 598 14.39 2.67 40.62
CA GLN A 598 12.94 2.76 40.68
C GLN A 598 12.27 1.55 40.02
N ALA A 599 12.85 1.07 38.91
CA ALA A 599 12.41 -0.15 38.25
C ALA A 599 12.58 -1.39 39.15
N LEU A 600 13.69 -1.50 39.90
CA LEU A 600 13.89 -2.56 40.89
C LEU A 600 12.86 -2.49 42.01
N GLU A 601 12.63 -1.30 42.57
CA GLU A 601 11.64 -1.10 43.62
C GLU A 601 10.23 -1.48 43.14
N TYR A 602 9.84 -1.04 41.96
CA TYR A 602 8.56 -1.40 41.36
C TYR A 602 8.45 -2.91 41.18
N SER A 603 9.46 -3.54 40.57
CA SER A 603 9.51 -4.99 40.37
C SER A 603 9.39 -5.77 41.69
N GLY A 604 10.04 -5.29 42.76
CA GLY A 604 9.96 -5.89 44.10
C GLY A 604 8.55 -5.80 44.69
N ARG A 605 7.86 -4.67 44.52
CA ARG A 605 6.46 -4.50 44.98
C ARG A 605 5.48 -5.42 44.24
N GLN A 606 5.76 -5.76 42.98
CA GLN A 606 4.95 -6.68 42.19
C GLN A 606 5.27 -8.17 42.47
N GLY A 607 6.24 -8.46 43.34
CA GLY A 607 6.65 -9.84 43.64
C GLY A 607 7.36 -10.54 42.47
N TRP A 608 7.88 -9.77 41.52
CA TRP A 608 8.57 -10.32 40.36
C TRP A 608 9.99 -10.81 40.69
N GLU A 609 10.61 -11.64 39.84
CA GLU A 609 11.94 -12.20 40.12
C GLU A 609 13.07 -11.14 40.07
N GLY A 610 12.81 -10.02 39.40
CA GLY A 610 13.80 -8.95 39.22
C GLY A 610 13.51 -8.07 38.01
N VAL A 611 14.57 -7.53 37.41
CA VAL A 611 14.52 -6.61 36.26
C VAL A 611 15.51 -7.04 35.18
N VAL A 612 15.10 -6.90 33.92
CA VAL A 612 15.98 -6.97 32.76
C VAL A 612 16.07 -5.57 32.15
N ALA A 613 17.25 -4.95 32.24
CA ALA A 613 17.54 -3.70 31.55
C ALA A 613 18.06 -3.98 30.14
N LYS A 614 17.46 -3.36 29.12
CA LYS A 614 17.88 -3.45 27.72
C LYS A 614 18.30 -2.07 27.22
N LYS A 615 19.50 -1.97 26.64
CA LYS A 615 20.01 -0.70 26.11
C LYS A 615 19.19 -0.30 24.88
N ARG A 616 18.66 0.93 24.87
CA ARG A 616 17.69 1.41 23.87
C ARG A 616 18.23 1.38 22.44
N ASP A 617 19.52 1.64 22.26
CA ASP A 617 20.22 1.67 20.98
C ASP A 617 20.76 0.30 20.52
N SER A 618 20.50 -0.79 21.27
CA SER A 618 21.10 -2.09 20.98
C SER A 618 20.34 -2.90 19.92
N SER A 619 21.09 -3.59 19.05
CA SER A 619 20.57 -4.60 18.13
C SER A 619 20.31 -5.93 18.84
N TYR A 620 19.50 -6.79 18.22
CA TYR A 620 19.28 -8.15 18.70
C TYR A 620 20.42 -9.07 18.21
N GLN A 621 20.98 -9.88 19.11
CA GLN A 621 22.12 -10.75 18.81
C GLN A 621 21.73 -12.22 19.11
N PRO A 622 21.22 -12.95 18.11
CA PRO A 622 20.75 -14.31 18.30
C PRO A 622 21.83 -15.22 18.89
N GLY A 623 21.45 -16.02 19.91
CA GLY A 623 22.32 -16.98 20.59
C GLY A 623 23.46 -16.38 21.42
N ARG A 624 23.61 -15.04 21.48
CA ARG A 624 24.70 -14.38 22.19
C ARG A 624 24.26 -13.86 23.55
N ARG A 625 25.15 -13.99 24.53
CA ARG A 625 25.08 -13.22 25.77
C ARG A 625 25.68 -11.85 25.54
N SER A 626 24.93 -10.79 25.84
CA SER A 626 25.35 -9.42 25.58
C SER A 626 25.32 -8.56 26.84
N ALA A 627 26.27 -7.64 26.96
CA ALA A 627 26.26 -6.60 27.99
C ALA A 627 25.17 -5.53 27.74
N SER A 628 24.57 -5.50 26.54
CA SER A 628 23.45 -4.61 26.24
C SER A 628 22.13 -5.04 26.88
N TRP A 629 22.07 -6.26 27.40
CA TRP A 629 20.97 -6.77 28.22
C TRP A 629 21.53 -7.16 29.58
N ILE A 630 21.07 -6.51 30.65
CA ILE A 630 21.53 -6.76 32.02
C ILE A 630 20.37 -7.29 32.82
N LYS A 631 20.54 -8.45 33.46
CA LYS A 631 19.55 -9.00 34.38
C LYS A 631 20.03 -8.87 35.82
N ASP A 632 19.16 -8.31 36.63
CA ASP A 632 19.33 -8.16 38.06
C ASP A 632 18.15 -8.85 38.75
N LYS A 633 18.45 -9.76 39.67
CA LYS A 633 17.43 -10.52 40.39
C LYS A 633 17.26 -9.91 41.77
N HIS A 634 16.04 -9.92 42.28
CA HIS A 634 15.85 -9.74 43.72
C HIS A 634 16.46 -10.93 44.45
N TRP A 635 17.15 -10.64 45.54
CA TRP A 635 17.75 -11.63 46.40
C TRP A 635 17.19 -11.43 47.79
N ASN A 636 16.61 -12.49 48.34
CA ASN A 636 16.30 -12.54 49.75
C ASN A 636 17.56 -12.92 50.53
N THR A 637 17.62 -12.51 51.78
CA THR A 637 18.66 -12.95 52.73
C THR A 637 18.02 -13.82 53.80
N GLN A 638 18.76 -14.80 54.26
CA GLN A 638 18.34 -15.69 55.34
C GLN A 638 19.55 -16.00 56.20
N GLU A 639 19.42 -15.78 57.50
CA GLU A 639 20.33 -16.32 58.50
C GLU A 639 20.13 -17.84 58.59
N VAL A 640 21.21 -18.61 58.62
CA VAL A 640 21.19 -20.08 58.58
C VAL A 640 22.22 -20.64 59.55
N VAL A 641 21.92 -21.80 60.14
CA VAL A 641 22.88 -22.53 60.97
C VAL A 641 23.67 -23.51 60.11
N ILE A 642 25.00 -23.49 60.21
CA ILE A 642 25.86 -24.46 59.53
C ILE A 642 25.79 -25.79 60.28
N CYS A 643 25.31 -26.82 59.60
CA CYS A 643 25.07 -28.14 60.19
C CYS A 643 26.04 -29.21 59.66
N GLY A 644 26.82 -28.88 58.63
CA GLY A 644 27.81 -29.76 58.06
C GLY A 644 28.42 -29.18 56.79
N TRP A 645 29.36 -29.90 56.19
CA TRP A 645 29.97 -29.54 54.93
C TRP A 645 30.30 -30.77 54.08
N ARG A 646 30.51 -30.56 52.78
CA ARG A 646 30.96 -31.60 51.84
C ARG A 646 32.25 -31.15 51.15
N ALA A 647 33.15 -32.08 50.90
CA ALA A 647 34.35 -31.84 50.10
C ALA A 647 33.97 -31.45 48.65
N GLY A 648 34.79 -30.60 48.04
CA GLY A 648 34.65 -30.24 46.62
C GLY A 648 35.06 -31.37 45.67
N GLU A 649 34.44 -31.42 44.50
CA GLU A 649 34.83 -32.30 43.39
C GLU A 649 35.68 -31.51 42.36
N GLY A 650 36.61 -32.15 41.65
CA GLY A 650 37.45 -31.51 40.63
C GLY A 650 38.54 -30.58 41.19
N GLY A 651 38.68 -29.36 40.66
CA GLY A 651 39.73 -28.39 41.05
C GLY A 651 39.65 -27.82 42.48
N ARG A 652 38.69 -28.29 43.29
CA ARG A 652 38.48 -27.91 44.72
C ARG A 652 38.61 -29.11 45.67
N THR A 653 39.27 -30.18 45.24
CA THR A 653 39.43 -31.44 45.99
C THR A 653 40.10 -31.30 47.37
N SER A 654 40.81 -30.21 47.63
CA SER A 654 41.51 -29.95 48.89
C SER A 654 40.70 -29.15 49.95
N GLY A 655 39.44 -28.76 49.65
CA GLY A 655 38.66 -27.85 50.49
C GLY A 655 37.15 -28.12 50.55
N ILE A 656 36.41 -27.19 51.17
CA ILE A 656 34.95 -27.23 51.29
C ILE A 656 34.33 -26.94 49.92
N GLY A 657 33.48 -27.85 49.44
CA GLY A 657 32.71 -27.71 48.20
C GLY A 657 31.31 -27.13 48.42
N SER A 658 30.68 -27.47 49.54
CA SER A 658 29.38 -26.89 49.94
C SER A 658 29.13 -27.02 51.44
N LEU A 659 28.33 -26.11 51.99
CA LEU A 659 27.80 -26.20 53.35
C LEU A 659 26.39 -26.81 53.33
N VAL A 660 26.05 -27.50 54.41
CA VAL A 660 24.73 -28.07 54.70
C VAL A 660 24.07 -27.16 55.72
N LEU A 661 22.92 -26.60 55.36
CA LEU A 661 22.27 -25.52 56.11
C LEU A 661 21.05 -26.03 56.88
N GLY A 662 20.80 -25.44 58.03
CA GLY A 662 19.58 -25.68 58.80
C GLY A 662 18.97 -24.42 59.40
N ILE A 663 17.67 -24.51 59.69
CA ILE A 663 16.92 -23.54 60.47
C ILE A 663 16.44 -24.23 61.75
N PRO A 664 16.75 -23.68 62.95
CA PRO A 664 16.21 -24.18 64.20
C PRO A 664 14.67 -24.16 64.20
N GLY A 665 14.07 -25.15 64.83
CA GLY A 665 12.63 -25.22 65.05
C GLY A 665 12.31 -25.82 66.40
N PRO A 666 11.03 -25.77 66.83
CA PRO A 666 10.59 -26.24 68.15
C PRO A 666 10.92 -27.71 68.42
N ASP A 667 11.08 -28.52 67.36
CA ASP A 667 11.38 -29.95 67.46
C ASP A 667 12.81 -30.32 67.00
N GLY A 668 13.73 -29.34 66.89
CA GLY A 668 15.10 -29.54 66.41
C GLY A 668 15.36 -28.96 65.01
N MET A 669 16.58 -29.17 64.50
CA MET A 669 17.07 -28.52 63.28
C MET A 669 16.36 -29.05 62.02
N ARG A 670 15.82 -28.13 61.21
CA ARG A 670 15.20 -28.40 59.90
C ARG A 670 16.20 -28.17 58.77
N PHE A 671 16.22 -29.07 57.79
CA PHE A 671 17.16 -28.97 56.67
C PHE A 671 16.71 -27.92 55.64
N ALA A 672 17.54 -26.89 55.43
CA ALA A 672 17.23 -25.77 54.54
C ALA A 672 17.91 -25.87 53.16
N GLY A 673 18.63 -26.97 52.89
CA GLY A 673 19.35 -27.20 51.64
C GLY A 673 20.87 -27.06 51.77
N ARG A 674 21.54 -26.89 50.63
CA ARG A 674 23.01 -26.79 50.54
C ARG A 674 23.41 -25.53 49.78
N VAL A 675 24.53 -24.93 50.19
CA VAL A 675 25.13 -23.78 49.50
C VAL A 675 26.55 -24.11 49.06
N GLY A 676 26.80 -24.04 47.74
CA GLY A 676 28.10 -24.37 47.11
C GLY A 676 28.73 -23.21 46.32
N THR A 677 28.10 -22.05 46.33
CA THR A 677 28.48 -20.86 45.56
C THR A 677 28.53 -19.63 46.46
N GLY A 678 29.27 -18.59 46.05
CA GLY A 678 29.39 -17.33 46.81
C GLY A 678 30.59 -17.25 47.76
N PHE A 679 31.39 -18.31 47.88
CA PHE A 679 32.60 -18.31 48.70
C PHE A 679 33.78 -17.62 47.98
N SER A 680 34.50 -16.77 48.70
CA SER A 680 35.88 -16.39 48.36
C SER A 680 36.88 -17.45 48.84
N GLU A 681 38.11 -17.43 48.34
CA GLU A 681 39.17 -18.33 48.82
C GLU A 681 39.45 -18.13 50.32
N ARG A 682 39.33 -16.88 50.79
CA ARG A 682 39.44 -16.54 52.21
C ARG A 682 38.32 -17.19 53.03
N ASP A 683 37.07 -17.10 52.56
CA ASP A 683 35.93 -17.72 53.25
C ASP A 683 36.12 -19.23 53.38
N LEU A 684 36.58 -19.89 52.31
CA LEU A 684 36.84 -21.34 52.33
C LEU A 684 37.94 -21.72 53.31
N ALA A 685 39.02 -20.95 53.38
CA ALA A 685 40.11 -21.18 54.32
C ALA A 685 39.66 -20.97 55.79
N GLU A 686 38.89 -19.90 56.02
CA GLU A 686 38.34 -19.54 57.33
C GLU A 686 37.30 -20.56 57.80
N LEU A 687 36.36 -20.95 56.94
CA LEU A 687 35.37 -22.00 57.23
C LEU A 687 36.05 -23.34 57.52
N LYS A 688 37.08 -23.72 56.77
CA LYS A 688 37.81 -24.97 57.02
C LYS A 688 38.48 -24.98 58.39
N LYS A 689 39.09 -23.86 58.80
CA LYS A 689 39.70 -23.71 60.13
C LYS A 689 38.66 -23.74 61.25
N THR A 690 37.53 -23.05 61.06
CA THR A 690 36.49 -22.86 62.08
C THR A 690 35.62 -24.11 62.25
N LEU A 691 35.35 -24.86 61.17
CA LEU A 691 34.52 -26.06 61.20
C LEU A 691 35.29 -27.33 61.61
N ALA A 692 36.63 -27.36 61.46
CA ALA A 692 37.46 -28.49 61.85
C ALA A 692 37.29 -28.94 63.32
N PRO A 693 37.34 -28.04 64.34
CA PRO A 693 37.14 -28.44 65.74
C PRO A 693 35.69 -28.81 66.08
N LEU A 694 34.73 -28.48 65.23
CA LEU A 694 33.30 -28.69 65.48
C LEU A 694 32.77 -30.00 64.87
N GLN A 695 33.62 -30.82 64.26
CA GLN A 695 33.18 -32.05 63.60
C GLN A 695 32.56 -33.05 64.59
N THR A 696 31.42 -33.62 64.21
CA THR A 696 30.70 -34.58 65.04
C THR A 696 30.18 -35.74 64.20
N ASN A 697 30.04 -36.91 64.84
CA ASN A 697 29.43 -38.10 64.24
C ASN A 697 27.90 -38.10 64.37
N GLN A 698 27.33 -37.15 65.12
CA GLN A 698 25.87 -37.01 65.28
C GLN A 698 25.31 -36.00 64.29
N SER A 699 24.21 -36.35 63.62
CA SER A 699 23.52 -35.40 62.75
C SER A 699 22.75 -34.38 63.60
N PRO A 700 22.87 -33.07 63.35
CA PRO A 700 22.09 -32.06 64.07
C PRO A 700 20.62 -32.03 63.62
N PHE A 701 20.29 -32.67 62.48
CA PHE A 701 18.95 -32.68 61.91
C PHE A 701 18.05 -33.73 62.58
N ARG A 702 16.82 -33.34 62.88
CA ARG A 702 15.79 -34.26 63.39
C ARG A 702 15.48 -35.37 62.38
N THR A 703 15.23 -34.98 61.14
CA THR A 703 14.89 -35.89 60.05
C THR A 703 16.15 -36.27 59.29
N ARG A 704 16.28 -37.55 58.96
CA ARG A 704 17.40 -38.03 58.14
C ARG A 704 17.43 -37.28 56.80
N LEU A 705 18.59 -36.72 56.47
CA LEU A 705 18.80 -36.05 55.18
C LEU A 705 18.50 -37.01 54.01
N PRO A 706 17.92 -36.51 52.90
CA PRO A 706 17.75 -37.30 51.68
C PRO A 706 19.08 -37.94 51.23
N THR A 707 19.06 -39.17 50.71
CA THR A 707 20.28 -39.95 50.38
C THR A 707 21.31 -39.17 49.56
N ARG A 708 20.85 -38.35 48.60
CA ARG A 708 21.71 -37.51 47.76
C ARG A 708 22.41 -36.40 48.53
N ASP A 709 21.74 -35.84 49.52
CA ASP A 709 22.23 -34.73 50.35
C ASP A 709 23.11 -35.24 51.49
N ALA A 710 22.84 -36.43 52.02
CA ALA A 710 23.61 -37.08 53.09
C ALA A 710 24.99 -37.63 52.64
N LYS A 711 25.11 -38.04 51.36
CA LYS A 711 26.34 -38.68 50.85
C LYS A 711 27.55 -37.75 50.96
N GLY A 712 28.59 -38.17 51.68
CA GLY A 712 29.86 -37.45 51.79
C GLY A 712 29.80 -36.16 52.62
N VAL A 713 28.82 -36.05 53.53
CA VAL A 713 28.71 -34.95 54.50
C VAL A 713 29.56 -35.25 55.73
N THR A 714 30.34 -34.26 56.15
CA THR A 714 30.92 -34.18 57.50
C THR A 714 30.02 -33.28 58.33
N PHE A 715 29.35 -33.82 59.35
CA PHE A 715 28.50 -33.03 60.24
C PHE A 715 29.34 -32.19 61.20
N VAL A 716 28.79 -31.04 61.60
CA VAL A 716 29.39 -30.19 62.63
C VAL A 716 28.34 -29.86 63.70
N GLU A 717 28.81 -29.51 64.89
CA GLU A 717 27.96 -28.95 65.93
C GLU A 717 27.26 -27.68 65.40
N PRO A 718 25.93 -27.54 65.58
CA PRO A 718 25.13 -26.47 64.97
C PRO A 718 25.26 -25.16 65.74
N VAL A 719 26.50 -24.69 65.94
CA VAL A 719 26.84 -23.53 66.78
C VAL A 719 27.23 -22.29 65.97
N LEU A 720 27.34 -22.41 64.64
CA LEU A 720 27.75 -21.31 63.77
C LEU A 720 26.59 -20.83 62.91
N VAL A 721 26.31 -19.52 62.99
CA VAL A 721 25.38 -18.84 62.10
C VAL A 721 26.13 -18.25 60.90
N GLY A 722 25.53 -18.40 59.74
CA GLY A 722 25.92 -17.77 58.50
C GLY A 722 24.76 -17.05 57.86
N GLU A 723 25.05 -16.25 56.85
CA GLU A 723 24.02 -15.63 56.02
C GLU A 723 24.16 -16.13 54.59
N VAL A 724 23.03 -16.43 53.98
CA VAL A 724 22.93 -16.75 52.56
C VAL A 724 21.98 -15.79 51.89
N ARG A 725 22.30 -15.42 50.66
CA ARG A 725 21.29 -14.90 49.74
C ARG A 725 20.66 -16.05 48.99
N TYR A 726 19.37 -15.95 48.70
CA TYR A 726 18.62 -16.98 47.99
C TYR A 726 17.52 -16.33 47.15
N SER A 727 16.96 -17.07 46.19
CA SER A 727 15.87 -16.55 45.37
C SER A 727 14.54 -16.64 46.11
N GLU A 728 14.12 -17.86 46.49
CA GLU A 728 12.83 -18.12 47.14
C GLU A 728 12.90 -19.39 48.00
N TRP A 729 11.91 -19.56 48.87
CA TRP A 729 11.67 -20.83 49.56
C TRP A 729 10.90 -21.79 48.66
N THR A 730 11.37 -23.02 48.57
CA THR A 730 10.61 -24.11 47.94
C THR A 730 9.49 -24.62 48.85
N PRO A 731 8.45 -25.29 48.33
CA PRO A 731 7.38 -25.89 49.15
C PRO A 731 7.89 -26.91 50.19
N ASP A 732 9.05 -27.52 49.95
CA ASP A 732 9.70 -28.47 50.87
C ASP A 732 10.64 -27.78 51.89
N ASP A 733 10.45 -26.48 52.16
CA ASP A 733 11.25 -25.67 53.09
C ASP A 733 12.76 -25.65 52.79
N ARG A 734 13.13 -25.60 51.50
CA ARG A 734 14.53 -25.44 51.06
C ARG A 734 14.78 -24.11 50.38
N LEU A 735 15.97 -23.56 50.55
CA LEU A 735 16.42 -22.35 49.86
C LEU A 735 16.75 -22.67 48.39
N ARG A 736 16.15 -21.93 47.45
CA ARG A 736 16.44 -22.03 46.02
C ARG A 736 17.59 -21.10 45.63
N GLN A 737 18.55 -21.63 44.85
CA GLN A 737 19.75 -20.91 44.38
C GLN A 737 20.54 -20.18 45.49
N PRO A 738 20.82 -20.80 46.66
CA PRO A 738 21.50 -20.11 47.74
C PRO A 738 22.95 -19.81 47.36
N SER A 739 23.43 -18.64 47.79
CA SER A 739 24.82 -18.19 47.66
C SER A 739 25.29 -17.64 49.00
N TRP A 740 26.45 -18.11 49.44
CA TRP A 740 27.05 -17.71 50.71
C TRP A 740 27.34 -16.22 50.73
N ARG A 741 27.05 -15.57 51.87
CA ARG A 741 27.38 -14.16 52.12
C ARG A 741 28.42 -13.97 53.22
N GLY A 742 28.54 -14.91 54.15
CA GLY A 742 29.53 -14.83 55.21
C GLY A 742 29.05 -15.50 56.51
N LEU A 743 29.98 -15.65 57.45
CA LEU A 743 29.65 -15.98 58.83
C LEU A 743 29.02 -14.77 59.53
N ARG A 744 28.11 -15.03 60.47
CA ARG A 744 27.51 -14.04 61.37
C ARG A 744 27.89 -14.40 62.82
N PRO A 745 29.15 -14.12 63.23
CA PRO A 745 29.63 -14.46 64.57
C PRO A 745 28.91 -13.67 65.67
N ASP A 746 28.18 -12.62 65.29
CA ASP A 746 27.33 -11.78 66.12
C ASP A 746 25.97 -12.39 66.46
N LYS A 747 25.63 -13.56 65.90
CA LYS A 747 24.30 -14.19 66.03
C LYS A 747 24.37 -15.53 66.74
N ASP A 748 23.42 -15.76 67.64
CA ASP A 748 23.24 -17.06 68.28
C ASP A 748 22.35 -17.97 67.41
N PRO A 749 22.66 -19.27 67.27
CA PRO A 749 21.81 -20.20 66.53
C PRO A 749 20.35 -20.21 66.98
N SER A 750 20.05 -19.95 68.25
CA SER A 750 18.66 -19.91 68.76
C SER A 750 17.85 -18.71 68.25
N GLU A 751 18.51 -17.66 67.75
CA GLU A 751 17.87 -16.47 67.18
C GLU A 751 17.52 -16.66 65.69
N VAL A 752 18.06 -17.70 65.06
CA VAL A 752 17.83 -17.97 63.64
C VAL A 752 16.41 -18.50 63.44
N VAL A 753 15.58 -17.70 62.78
CA VAL A 753 14.21 -18.05 62.36
C VAL A 753 14.09 -17.95 60.84
N ARG A 754 13.07 -18.57 60.26
CA ARG A 754 12.73 -18.35 58.85
C ARG A 754 12.19 -16.92 58.70
N GLU A 755 12.91 -16.10 57.93
CA GLU A 755 12.63 -14.69 57.65
C GLU A 755 11.59 -14.50 56.54
#